data_AF-A0A4Y9YIG5-F1
#
_entry.id   AF-A0A4Y9YIG5-F1
#
_cell.length_a   1.000
_cell.length_b   1.000
_cell.length_c   1.000
_cell.angle_alpha   90.00
_cell.angle_beta   90.00
_cell.angle_gamma   90.00
#
_symmetry.space_group_name_H-M   'P 1'
#
loop_
_entity.id
_entity.type
_entity.pdbx_description
1 polymer ?
#
loop_
_entity_poly.entity_id
_entity_poly.type
_entity_poly.pdbx_seq_one_letter_code
_entity_poly.pdbx_strand_id
1 'polypeptide(L)'
;MFFIVGLGLCDEKDITVRGCEGLNACIFGGVHEYSNGQQGTTGTYTTLLYAVLIDQALTKEEFYGKEIIIADRDMVETESDEILRDAEKEDVSLLVVGDPFGATTHTDIILRARALKIPTRVIHNASIMNAIGACGLQLYNFGQTVSLVFFTETWKPDSFYDRIKENADLGMHTLVLLDIKVKEQSEENLARGRKIYEPPRYMSIPQAVSQLLEIEDQRQTGMLAADTTLAIAVSRVGGGDGNEKIVCGTLAQLRDQPAEKFGQPLHSLVLVGKRLHHLEAEYAESYAVDSNSWRETAKTVYGYEASGSDTTGSGAADTPYQTLAFALFEHGHDAKVLLRKDSASPYDEPTQSALKKAKKGADGLEKKRKKAEEQAERDAQAGKEERERREKLLEESKKIQLVEDANLPKAVKTKVENLAPLRSQRVRVSGWVHRLRSQKDIIFIVLRDGTGYLQAVLSGKVAHTYDALTLTLESTVELIGTLQPVPEGKTAPGGHELIVDYWRVLGAAPGGDDAFTNRLNEKSDPSILADLRHLVLRGENASSILRLRAYLMSAFRASYAKHSLVEVTPPCLVQTQVEGGATLFKLDYYGQPAFLTQSSQLYLETCLPSLGDVFCVQESFRAENSHTRRHLSEYTHLEAELAFINFNDLMDHIESIICETVDRLLRDEAAAALIKLLNPGFKAPARPFMRLSYVDAIKWLNDHKIQHEAEDAAGNPIKDAQGNVKMVDHAVGDDIAEAAERQMTDIIGTPVFLYGFPAELKAFYMKKMPADASADGKGPVFTESCDLLMPNVGEIVGGSMRIADMEELLAAYKREGIDASPYYWFTDQRKYGTCEHGGYGLGVERFLAWLANRYTVRECCLYPRWPGRATP
;
A
#
# COMPACT_ATOMS: atom_id res chain seq x y z
N MET A 1 -2.01 7.86 31.04
CA MET A 1 -1.76 6.84 30.00
C MET A 1 -3.08 6.49 29.35
N PHE A 2 -3.17 6.53 28.02
CA PHE A 2 -4.37 6.13 27.30
C PHE A 2 -4.35 4.63 26.99
N PHE A 3 -5.23 3.85 27.59
CA PHE A 3 -5.41 2.44 27.30
C PHE A 3 -6.52 2.27 26.25
N ILE A 4 -6.34 1.35 25.32
CA ILE A 4 -7.42 0.90 24.44
C ILE A 4 -7.54 -0.61 24.58
N VAL A 5 -8.70 -1.08 25.01
CA VAL A 5 -8.87 -2.43 25.54
C VAL A 5 -9.99 -3.15 24.80
N GLY A 6 -9.64 -4.27 24.17
CA GLY A 6 -10.61 -5.16 23.55
C GLY A 6 -11.44 -5.92 24.59
N LEU A 7 -12.76 -5.83 24.46
CA LEU A 7 -13.74 -6.49 25.35
C LEU A 7 -14.09 -7.91 24.92
N GLY A 8 -13.74 -8.34 23.70
CA GLY A 8 -14.19 -9.61 23.12
C GLY A 8 -15.56 -9.47 22.44
N LEU A 9 -16.32 -10.57 22.24
CA LEU A 9 -17.40 -10.62 21.23
C LEU A 9 -18.81 -10.91 21.80
N CYS A 10 -18.91 -11.43 23.02
CA CYS A 10 -20.17 -11.87 23.60
C CYS A 10 -20.69 -10.90 24.68
N ASP A 11 -20.03 -10.83 25.83
CA ASP A 11 -20.51 -10.10 27.01
C ASP A 11 -19.38 -9.44 27.84
N GLU A 12 -19.72 -8.80 28.96
CA GLU A 12 -18.78 -8.08 29.82
C GLU A 12 -17.65 -8.92 30.41
N LYS A 13 -17.77 -10.25 30.41
CA LYS A 13 -16.77 -11.17 30.96
C LYS A 13 -15.71 -11.57 29.95
N ASP A 14 -15.91 -11.26 28.67
CA ASP A 14 -14.96 -11.61 27.60
C ASP A 14 -13.66 -10.78 27.65
N ILE A 15 -13.62 -9.73 28.49
CA ILE A 15 -12.43 -8.92 28.69
C ILE A 15 -11.26 -9.80 29.18
N THR A 16 -10.08 -9.62 28.58
CA THR A 16 -8.89 -10.37 29.03
C THR A 16 -8.48 -9.93 30.45
N VAL A 17 -7.76 -10.81 31.17
CA VAL A 17 -7.18 -10.45 32.49
C VAL A 17 -6.33 -9.17 32.40
N ARG A 18 -5.56 -9.03 31.31
CA ARG A 18 -4.77 -7.80 31.05
C ARG A 18 -5.68 -6.59 30.84
N GLY A 19 -6.83 -6.77 30.19
CA GLY A 19 -7.83 -5.73 30.00
C GLY A 19 -8.40 -5.24 31.32
N CYS A 20 -8.76 -6.16 32.22
CA CYS A 20 -9.17 -5.83 33.58
C CYS A 20 -8.07 -5.10 34.38
N GLU A 21 -6.82 -5.56 34.28
CA GLU A 21 -5.68 -4.89 34.92
C GLU A 21 -5.47 -3.46 34.39
N GLY A 22 -5.55 -3.27 33.07
CA GLY A 22 -5.44 -1.95 32.44
C GLY A 22 -6.58 -1.02 32.83
N LEU A 23 -7.81 -1.56 32.87
CA LEU A 23 -8.98 -0.83 33.35
C LEU A 23 -8.78 -0.41 34.82
N ASN A 24 -8.36 -1.33 35.69
CA ASN A 24 -8.15 -1.08 37.12
C ASN A 24 -7.10 0.00 37.41
N ALA A 25 -6.10 0.20 36.55
CA ALA A 25 -5.09 1.24 36.69
C ALA A 25 -5.64 2.69 36.57
N CYS A 26 -6.82 2.88 35.96
CA CYS A 26 -7.47 4.20 35.87
C CYS A 26 -8.02 4.66 37.24
N ILE A 27 -7.87 5.91 37.67
CA ILE A 27 -8.13 6.34 39.07
C ILE A 27 -9.65 6.50 39.37
N PHE A 28 -10.05 6.28 40.64
CA PHE A 28 -11.40 6.46 41.20
C PHE A 28 -11.48 7.75 42.03
N GLY A 29 -12.51 8.61 41.87
CA GLY A 29 -12.73 9.72 42.79
C GLY A 29 -13.93 10.64 42.53
N GLY A 30 -15.01 10.46 43.32
CA GLY A 30 -15.85 11.54 43.88
C GLY A 30 -16.98 12.15 43.03
N VAL A 31 -18.22 11.88 43.46
CA VAL A 31 -19.51 12.42 42.97
C VAL A 31 -19.63 13.95 43.14
N HIS A 32 -20.19 14.67 42.16
CA HIS A 32 -20.93 15.91 42.41
C HIS A 32 -22.15 16.09 41.48
N GLU A 33 -23.31 16.29 42.11
CA GLU A 33 -24.62 16.61 41.53
C GLU A 33 -24.61 17.90 40.69
N TYR A 34 -25.30 17.87 39.54
CA TYR A 34 -25.61 19.06 38.75
C TYR A 34 -26.70 19.91 39.42
N SER A 35 -26.32 21.11 39.89
CA SER A 35 -27.25 22.23 40.02
C SER A 35 -26.60 23.52 39.48
N ASN A 36 -27.42 24.28 38.73
CA ASN A 36 -27.10 25.46 37.95
C ASN A 36 -26.07 26.44 38.55
N GLY A 37 -25.10 26.87 37.73
CA GLY A 37 -24.50 28.22 37.83
C GLY A 37 -22.97 28.30 37.85
N GLN A 38 -22.44 29.02 36.86
CA GLN A 38 -21.17 29.77 36.80
C GLN A 38 -19.87 29.28 37.48
N GLN A 39 -18.82 29.21 36.63
CA GLN A 39 -17.37 29.40 36.89
C GLN A 39 -16.70 28.65 38.04
N GLY A 40 -15.81 27.72 37.68
CA GLY A 40 -14.75 27.23 38.57
C GLY A 40 -14.08 25.96 38.03
N THR A 41 -12.80 26.05 37.70
CA THR A 41 -11.89 24.94 37.36
C THR A 41 -11.81 23.87 38.45
N THR A 42 -12.13 22.61 38.12
CA THR A 42 -11.47 21.35 38.59
C THR A 42 -12.12 20.14 37.89
N GLY A 43 -11.31 19.27 37.28
CA GLY A 43 -11.75 18.16 36.42
C GLY A 43 -12.25 16.92 37.17
N THR A 44 -12.98 16.08 36.43
CA THR A 44 -13.49 14.77 36.84
C THR A 44 -13.16 13.73 35.77
N TYR A 45 -12.76 12.53 36.21
CA TYR A 45 -12.16 11.48 35.39
C TYR A 45 -13.13 10.33 35.18
N THR A 46 -13.22 9.86 33.94
CA THR A 46 -14.17 8.82 33.55
C THR A 46 -13.54 7.88 32.53
N THR A 47 -13.79 6.59 32.72
CA THR A 47 -13.45 5.55 31.75
C THR A 47 -14.48 5.62 30.63
N LEU A 48 -14.04 5.82 29.38
CA LEU A 48 -14.95 5.86 28.22
C LEU A 48 -15.09 4.44 27.66
N LEU A 49 -16.29 3.89 27.73
CA LEU A 49 -16.66 2.64 27.10
C LEU A 49 -17.24 2.94 25.72
N TYR A 50 -16.60 2.43 24.66
CA TYR A 50 -17.26 2.33 23.36
C TYR A 50 -18.07 1.05 23.30
N ALA A 51 -19.37 1.16 23.59
CA ALA A 51 -20.36 0.12 23.34
C ALA A 51 -21.26 0.54 22.18
N VAL A 52 -20.82 0.33 20.93
CA VAL A 52 -21.72 0.37 19.77
C VAL A 52 -22.57 -0.91 19.64
N LEU A 53 -22.39 -1.89 20.53
CA LEU A 53 -22.75 -3.27 20.16
C LEU A 53 -23.49 -4.10 21.21
N ILE A 54 -23.78 -3.57 22.41
CA ILE A 54 -24.37 -4.41 23.47
C ILE A 54 -25.47 -3.64 24.19
N ASP A 55 -26.70 -3.98 23.84
CA ASP A 55 -27.93 -3.71 24.58
C ASP A 55 -27.75 -4.06 26.07
N GLN A 56 -27.95 -3.08 26.96
CA GLN A 56 -28.21 -3.12 28.42
C GLN A 56 -27.45 -4.10 29.36
N ALA A 57 -26.62 -5.02 28.88
CA ALA A 57 -25.97 -6.06 29.68
C ALA A 57 -24.59 -5.62 30.21
N LEU A 58 -23.85 -4.85 29.41
CA LEU A 58 -22.54 -4.29 29.77
C LEU A 58 -22.62 -3.05 30.68
N THR A 59 -23.81 -2.48 30.88
CA THR A 59 -24.09 -1.39 31.81
C THR A 59 -24.19 -1.89 33.25
N LYS A 60 -23.16 -2.61 33.69
CA LYS A 60 -22.96 -2.90 35.10
C LYS A 60 -21.65 -2.28 35.51
N GLU A 61 -21.71 -1.01 35.87
CA GLU A 61 -20.70 -0.37 36.74
C GLU A 61 -20.37 -1.28 37.94
N GLU A 62 -21.35 -2.10 38.37
CA GLU A 62 -21.19 -3.18 39.35
C GLU A 62 -20.13 -4.23 38.98
N PHE A 63 -20.00 -4.62 37.70
CA PHE A 63 -19.03 -5.63 37.27
C PHE A 63 -17.59 -5.07 37.21
N TYR A 64 -17.43 -3.88 36.63
CA TYR A 64 -16.11 -3.27 36.47
C TYR A 64 -15.69 -2.41 37.67
N GLY A 65 -16.61 -2.11 38.60
CA GLY A 65 -16.39 -1.23 39.74
C GLY A 65 -16.10 0.23 39.36
N LYS A 66 -16.48 0.66 38.15
CA LYS A 66 -16.16 1.99 37.59
C LYS A 66 -17.35 2.59 36.84
N GLU A 67 -17.45 3.91 36.89
CA GLU A 67 -18.36 4.68 36.05
C GLU A 67 -17.98 4.52 34.57
N ILE A 68 -18.98 4.24 33.74
CA ILE A 68 -18.83 3.95 32.33
C ILE A 68 -19.57 5.01 31.52
N ILE A 69 -18.81 5.80 30.74
CA ILE A 69 -19.40 6.70 29.75
C ILE A 69 -19.58 5.95 28.43
N ILE A 70 -20.79 5.96 27.89
CA ILE A 70 -21.07 5.42 26.55
C ILE A 70 -20.57 6.43 25.50
N ALA A 71 -19.48 6.09 24.80
CA ALA A 71 -19.04 6.78 23.60
C ALA A 71 -19.81 6.24 22.39
N ASP A 72 -20.51 7.12 21.68
CA ASP A 72 -21.15 6.77 20.41
C ASP A 72 -20.22 7.03 19.22
N ARG A 73 -20.69 6.67 18.02
CA ARG A 73 -19.93 6.79 16.79
C ARG A 73 -19.45 8.22 16.54
N ASP A 74 -20.32 9.20 16.75
CA ASP A 74 -19.99 10.62 16.57
C ASP A 74 -18.90 11.07 17.55
N MET A 75 -18.98 10.63 18.81
CA MET A 75 -17.96 10.95 19.81
C MET A 75 -16.58 10.37 19.44
N VAL A 76 -16.52 9.14 18.91
CA VAL A 76 -15.23 8.52 18.55
C VAL A 76 -14.69 9.02 17.21
N GLU A 77 -15.55 9.29 16.23
CA GLU A 77 -15.14 9.76 14.90
C GLU A 77 -14.85 11.27 14.87
N THR A 78 -15.66 12.07 15.58
CA THR A 78 -15.66 13.54 15.45
C THR A 78 -15.21 14.25 16.73
N GLU A 79 -15.51 13.69 17.91
CA GLU A 79 -15.20 14.32 19.21
C GLU A 79 -14.09 13.59 19.98
N SER A 80 -13.17 12.92 19.28
CA SER A 80 -12.08 12.14 19.92
C SER A 80 -11.13 12.97 20.79
N ASP A 81 -11.09 14.29 20.59
CA ASP A 81 -10.38 15.22 21.47
C ASP A 81 -10.99 15.25 22.89
N GLU A 82 -12.29 14.95 23.04
CA GLU A 82 -12.92 14.80 24.36
C GLU A 82 -12.45 13.55 25.08
N ILE A 83 -12.28 12.44 24.34
CA ILE A 83 -11.79 11.17 24.88
C ILE A 83 -10.34 11.30 25.36
N LEU A 84 -9.55 12.12 24.67
CA LEU A 84 -8.12 12.31 24.95
C LEU A 84 -7.83 13.48 25.91
N ARG A 85 -8.81 14.35 26.19
CA ARG A 85 -8.68 15.65 26.88
C ARG A 85 -7.85 15.59 28.16
N ASP A 86 -7.97 14.51 28.93
CA ASP A 86 -7.32 14.34 30.24
C ASP A 86 -6.30 13.18 30.28
N ALA A 87 -6.10 12.46 29.17
CA ALA A 87 -5.21 11.31 29.13
C ALA A 87 -3.71 11.66 29.24
N GLU A 88 -3.37 12.95 29.13
CA GLU A 88 -2.04 13.49 29.48
C GLU A 88 -1.77 13.50 30.99
N LYS A 89 -2.82 13.67 31.80
CA LYS A 89 -2.72 13.83 33.26
C LYS A 89 -3.09 12.56 34.00
N GLU A 90 -3.99 11.75 33.42
CA GLU A 90 -4.51 10.54 34.05
C GLU A 90 -4.56 9.34 33.13
N ASP A 91 -4.84 8.20 33.75
CA ASP A 91 -5.04 6.94 33.06
C ASP A 91 -6.49 6.85 32.60
N VAL A 92 -6.68 6.80 31.28
CA VAL A 92 -7.99 6.77 30.61
C VAL A 92 -8.04 5.50 29.77
N SER A 93 -9.09 4.70 29.92
CA SER A 93 -9.30 3.53 29.05
C SER A 93 -10.46 3.76 28.09
N LEU A 94 -10.24 3.42 26.82
CA LEU A 94 -11.26 3.23 25.80
C LEU A 94 -11.53 1.73 25.64
N LEU A 95 -12.72 1.27 26.03
CA LEU A 95 -13.10 -0.13 25.88
C LEU A 95 -13.81 -0.34 24.53
N VAL A 96 -13.37 -1.30 23.73
CA VAL A 96 -13.87 -1.53 22.35
C VAL A 96 -14.25 -2.99 22.16
N VAL A 97 -15.35 -3.26 21.46
CA VAL A 97 -15.79 -4.64 21.17
C VAL A 97 -14.85 -5.29 20.16
N GLY A 98 -14.49 -6.55 20.41
CA GLY A 98 -13.51 -7.30 19.63
C GLY A 98 -12.07 -6.84 19.86
N ASP A 99 -11.25 -6.91 18.81
CA ASP A 99 -9.89 -6.39 18.84
C ASP A 99 -9.88 -4.88 18.53
N PRO A 100 -9.06 -4.08 19.23
CA PRO A 100 -8.95 -2.64 18.96
C PRO A 100 -8.63 -2.26 17.51
N PHE A 101 -7.92 -3.09 16.75
CA PHE A 101 -7.59 -2.80 15.35
C PHE A 101 -8.58 -3.40 14.34
N GLY A 102 -9.73 -3.87 14.80
CA GLY A 102 -10.83 -4.27 13.90
C GLY A 102 -11.45 -3.09 13.13
N ALA A 103 -11.27 -1.85 13.60
CA ALA A 103 -11.80 -0.64 12.96
C ALA A 103 -10.70 0.43 12.79
N THR A 104 -10.71 1.13 11.66
CA THR A 104 -9.77 2.21 11.36
C THR A 104 -9.95 3.41 12.29
N THR A 105 -11.15 3.66 12.80
CA THR A 105 -11.44 4.76 13.74
C THR A 105 -10.62 4.66 15.04
N HIS A 106 -10.39 3.45 15.54
CA HIS A 106 -9.54 3.23 16.70
C HIS A 106 -8.05 3.47 16.39
N THR A 107 -7.65 3.27 15.13
CA THR A 107 -6.31 3.63 14.67
C THR A 107 -6.15 5.15 14.65
N ASP A 108 -7.16 5.89 14.20
CA ASP A 108 -7.17 7.36 14.20
C ASP A 108 -7.00 7.93 15.62
N ILE A 109 -7.77 7.46 16.60
CA ILE A 109 -7.64 7.97 17.98
C ILE A 109 -6.27 7.67 18.61
N ILE A 110 -5.65 6.54 18.29
CA ILE A 110 -4.27 6.24 18.71
C ILE A 110 -3.28 7.21 18.03
N LEU A 111 -3.48 7.53 16.75
CA LEU A 111 -2.65 8.51 16.04
C LEU A 111 -2.80 9.91 16.64
N ARG A 112 -4.01 10.32 17.01
CA ARG A 112 -4.27 11.59 17.73
C ARG A 112 -3.61 11.60 19.10
N ALA A 113 -3.74 10.53 19.88
CA ALA A 113 -3.07 10.40 21.17
C ALA A 113 -1.54 10.51 21.02
N ARG A 114 -0.96 9.89 19.99
CA ARG A 114 0.48 10.01 19.66
C ARG A 114 0.86 11.43 19.25
N ALA A 115 0.04 12.13 18.48
CA ALA A 115 0.27 13.52 18.10
C ALA A 115 0.29 14.45 19.34
N LEU A 116 -0.58 14.19 20.31
CA LEU A 116 -0.63 14.86 21.62
C LEU A 116 0.45 14.36 22.61
N LYS A 117 1.33 13.44 22.20
CA LYS A 117 2.37 12.81 23.05
C LYS A 117 1.81 12.10 24.29
N ILE A 118 0.55 11.67 24.25
CA ILE A 118 -0.09 10.87 25.29
C ILE A 118 0.45 9.43 25.18
N PRO A 119 1.02 8.85 26.25
CA PRO A 119 1.45 7.45 26.24
C PRO A 119 0.25 6.51 26.04
N THR A 120 0.28 5.68 24.99
CA THR A 120 -0.80 4.75 24.65
C THR A 120 -0.44 3.29 24.93
N ARG A 121 -1.37 2.48 25.45
CA ARG A 121 -1.24 1.03 25.60
C ARG A 121 -2.44 0.29 25.04
N VAL A 122 -2.22 -0.52 24.01
CA VAL A 122 -3.26 -1.37 23.40
C VAL A 122 -3.29 -2.72 24.10
N ILE A 123 -4.49 -3.21 24.41
CA ILE A 123 -4.75 -4.53 24.97
C ILE A 123 -5.69 -5.27 24.01
N HIS A 124 -5.13 -6.24 23.30
CA HIS A 124 -5.83 -7.04 22.30
C HIS A 124 -6.83 -8.03 22.91
N ASN A 125 -7.81 -8.44 22.10
CA ASN A 125 -8.77 -9.51 22.42
C ASN A 125 -9.20 -10.25 21.14
N ALA A 126 -10.02 -11.30 21.25
CA ALA A 126 -10.60 -11.99 20.10
C ALA A 126 -11.45 -11.03 19.26
N SER A 127 -11.35 -11.12 17.94
CA SER A 127 -12.19 -10.37 17.00
C SER A 127 -12.98 -11.34 16.14
N ILE A 128 -14.07 -10.89 15.55
CA ILE A 128 -14.85 -11.77 14.67
C ILE A 128 -13.99 -12.34 13.53
N MET A 129 -12.96 -11.61 13.08
CA MET A 129 -12.04 -12.04 12.02
C MET A 129 -11.24 -13.30 12.38
N ASN A 130 -10.94 -13.52 13.67
CA ASN A 130 -10.24 -14.71 14.13
C ASN A 130 -11.19 -15.75 14.75
N ALA A 131 -12.27 -15.32 15.40
CA ALA A 131 -13.24 -16.19 16.03
C ALA A 131 -14.13 -16.91 15.00
N ILE A 132 -14.25 -16.40 13.77
CA ILE A 132 -15.13 -16.98 12.74
C ILE A 132 -14.81 -18.43 12.40
N GLY A 133 -13.59 -18.91 12.67
CA GLY A 133 -13.23 -20.32 12.53
C GLY A 133 -14.11 -21.27 13.35
N ALA A 134 -14.84 -20.76 14.35
CA ALA A 134 -15.87 -21.50 15.08
C ALA A 134 -16.95 -22.11 14.17
N CYS A 135 -17.18 -21.57 12.97
CA CYS A 135 -18.12 -22.15 12.00
C CYS A 135 -17.58 -23.37 11.24
N GLY A 136 -16.35 -23.82 11.55
CA GLY A 136 -15.72 -24.99 10.94
C GLY A 136 -14.90 -24.69 9.68
N LEU A 137 -14.93 -23.45 9.18
CA LEU A 137 -14.17 -23.01 8.03
C LEU A 137 -12.74 -22.60 8.42
N GLN A 138 -11.77 -22.90 7.58
CA GLN A 138 -10.37 -22.59 7.85
C GLN A 138 -10.07 -21.11 7.60
N LEU A 139 -9.47 -20.45 8.60
CA LEU A 139 -9.21 -19.00 8.56
C LEU A 139 -8.34 -18.57 7.36
N TYR A 140 -7.41 -19.41 6.92
CA TYR A 140 -6.54 -19.12 5.77
C TYR A 140 -7.26 -19.22 4.40
N ASN A 141 -8.51 -19.67 4.38
CA ASN A 141 -9.37 -19.69 3.19
C ASN A 141 -10.35 -18.49 3.15
N PHE A 142 -10.26 -17.51 4.06
CA PHE A 142 -11.05 -16.28 4.01
C PHE A 142 -10.36 -15.19 3.19
N GLY A 143 -11.12 -14.55 2.29
CA GLY A 143 -10.68 -13.42 1.47
C GLY A 143 -10.96 -12.08 2.16
N GLN A 144 -11.17 -11.03 1.38
CA GLN A 144 -11.48 -9.70 1.90
C GLN A 144 -12.84 -9.70 2.62
N THR A 145 -12.88 -9.19 3.86
CA THR A 145 -14.12 -8.97 4.59
C THR A 145 -14.89 -7.80 4.00
N VAL A 146 -16.21 -7.94 3.88
CA VAL A 146 -17.11 -6.89 3.38
C VAL A 146 -18.10 -6.47 4.46
N SER A 147 -18.63 -5.27 4.35
CA SER A 147 -19.72 -4.77 5.22
C SER A 147 -20.99 -4.58 4.40
N LEU A 148 -22.12 -5.03 4.94
CA LEU A 148 -23.44 -4.88 4.33
C LEU A 148 -24.26 -3.89 5.14
N VAL A 149 -24.55 -2.73 4.55
CA VAL A 149 -25.35 -1.65 5.18
C VAL A 149 -26.85 -1.85 4.98
N PHE A 150 -27.68 -1.23 5.80
CA PHE A 150 -29.13 -1.21 5.55
C PHE A 150 -29.46 -0.47 4.24
N PHE A 151 -30.31 -1.08 3.42
CA PHE A 151 -30.87 -0.42 2.25
C PHE A 151 -31.96 0.58 2.65
N THR A 152 -32.00 1.70 1.93
CA THR A 152 -33.11 2.65 1.98
C THR A 152 -33.83 2.65 0.63
N GLU A 153 -34.94 3.37 0.51
CA GLU A 153 -35.66 3.47 -0.77
C GLU A 153 -34.81 4.09 -1.88
N THR A 154 -33.91 5.02 -1.53
CA THR A 154 -33.11 5.82 -2.48
C THR A 154 -31.65 5.40 -2.55
N TRP A 155 -31.16 4.59 -1.60
CA TRP A 155 -29.75 4.19 -1.52
C TRP A 155 -29.60 2.70 -1.21
N LYS A 156 -29.10 1.96 -2.22
CA LYS A 156 -28.86 0.52 -2.22
C LYS A 156 -27.45 0.24 -2.77
N PRO A 157 -26.39 0.50 -1.98
CA PRO A 157 -25.02 0.34 -2.46
C PRO A 157 -24.73 -1.14 -2.74
N ASP A 158 -24.04 -1.42 -3.84
CA ASP A 158 -23.70 -2.78 -4.28
C ASP A 158 -22.19 -3.03 -4.38
N SER A 159 -21.36 -2.09 -3.94
CA SER A 159 -19.89 -2.17 -4.00
C SER A 159 -19.30 -3.38 -3.26
N PHE A 160 -20.05 -3.97 -2.32
CA PHE A 160 -19.66 -5.21 -1.64
C PHE A 160 -19.64 -6.42 -2.60
N TYR A 161 -20.44 -6.38 -3.66
CA TYR A 161 -20.67 -7.50 -4.57
C TYR A 161 -19.40 -7.84 -5.38
N ASP A 162 -18.69 -6.83 -5.87
CA ASP A 162 -17.43 -7.02 -6.61
C ASP A 162 -16.36 -7.70 -5.76
N ARG A 163 -16.32 -7.39 -4.45
CA ARG A 163 -15.38 -8.02 -3.50
C ARG A 163 -15.76 -9.46 -3.16
N ILE A 164 -17.05 -9.73 -2.99
CA ILE A 164 -17.55 -11.11 -2.84
C ILE A 164 -17.18 -11.93 -4.09
N LYS A 165 -17.35 -11.35 -5.28
CA LYS A 165 -16.99 -11.99 -6.54
C LYS A 165 -15.49 -12.26 -6.64
N GLU A 166 -14.65 -11.29 -6.31
CA GLU A 166 -13.18 -11.43 -6.30
C GLU A 166 -12.75 -12.58 -5.37
N ASN A 167 -13.28 -12.61 -4.15
CA ASN A 167 -13.02 -13.70 -3.21
C ASN A 167 -13.45 -15.06 -3.78
N ALA A 168 -14.66 -15.13 -4.35
CA ALA A 168 -15.20 -16.37 -4.88
C ALA A 168 -14.48 -16.89 -6.13
N ASP A 169 -14.01 -16.00 -7.00
CA ASP A 169 -13.18 -16.35 -8.17
C ASP A 169 -11.83 -16.95 -7.74
N LEU A 170 -11.29 -16.51 -6.60
CA LEU A 170 -10.12 -17.10 -5.96
C LEU A 170 -10.43 -18.37 -5.14
N GLY A 171 -11.72 -18.70 -4.99
CA GLY A 171 -12.23 -19.83 -4.21
C GLY A 171 -12.32 -19.57 -2.70
N MET A 172 -12.14 -18.33 -2.26
CA MET A 172 -12.08 -17.94 -0.84
C MET A 172 -13.47 -17.67 -0.25
N HIS A 173 -13.66 -17.96 1.04
CA HIS A 173 -14.85 -17.57 1.82
C HIS A 173 -14.88 -16.06 2.03
N THR A 174 -16.06 -15.47 2.13
CA THR A 174 -16.23 -14.05 2.43
C THR A 174 -16.94 -13.86 3.75
N LEU A 175 -16.28 -13.22 4.73
CA LEU A 175 -16.96 -12.74 5.93
C LEU A 175 -17.68 -11.42 5.62
N VAL A 176 -18.98 -11.38 5.91
CA VAL A 176 -19.87 -10.25 5.73
C VAL A 176 -20.27 -9.73 7.11
N LEU A 177 -19.79 -8.53 7.46
CA LEU A 177 -20.20 -7.81 8.65
C LEU A 177 -21.54 -7.11 8.39
N LEU A 178 -22.50 -7.30 9.29
CA LEU A 178 -23.86 -6.80 9.11
C LEU A 178 -24.06 -5.49 9.86
N ASP A 179 -24.81 -4.57 9.24
CA ASP A 179 -25.01 -3.23 9.77
C ASP A 179 -25.76 -3.22 11.11
N ILE A 180 -25.44 -2.19 11.89
CA ILE A 180 -26.01 -1.95 13.20
C ILE A 180 -26.21 -0.45 13.33
N LYS A 181 -27.45 -0.06 13.63
CA LYS A 181 -27.85 1.33 13.81
C LYS A 181 -28.14 1.56 15.28
N VAL A 182 -27.27 2.33 15.93
CA VAL A 182 -27.42 2.74 17.33
C VAL A 182 -27.52 4.26 17.36
N LYS A 183 -28.46 4.81 18.13
CA LYS A 183 -28.71 6.27 18.22
C LYS A 183 -28.99 6.94 16.86
N GLU A 184 -29.83 6.35 16.00
CA GLU A 184 -30.33 7.05 14.81
C GLU A 184 -31.50 7.96 15.18
N GLN A 185 -31.54 9.18 14.64
CA GLN A 185 -32.74 10.01 14.66
C GLN A 185 -33.61 9.62 13.48
N SER A 186 -34.92 9.48 13.69
CA SER A 186 -35.85 9.35 12.55
C SER A 186 -35.70 10.56 11.62
N GLU A 187 -35.94 10.38 10.33
CA GLU A 187 -35.91 11.50 9.35
C GLU A 187 -36.81 12.66 9.79
N GLU A 188 -37.94 12.36 10.44
CA GLU A 188 -38.85 13.35 11.02
C GLU A 188 -38.22 14.13 12.19
N ASN A 189 -37.51 13.44 13.10
CA ASN A 189 -36.86 14.07 14.25
C ASN A 189 -35.61 14.87 13.81
N LEU A 190 -34.86 14.36 12.84
CA LEU A 190 -33.73 15.03 12.22
C LEU A 190 -34.17 16.32 11.49
N ALA A 191 -35.22 16.24 10.66
CA ALA A 191 -35.77 17.39 9.95
C ALA A 191 -36.37 18.47 10.89
N ARG A 192 -36.75 18.09 12.13
CA ARG A 192 -37.28 18.99 13.16
C ARG A 192 -36.25 19.43 14.20
N GLY A 193 -34.98 19.04 14.06
CA GLY A 193 -33.90 19.37 15.00
C GLY A 193 -34.11 18.79 16.40
N ARG A 194 -34.89 17.71 16.54
CA ARG A 194 -35.18 17.05 17.82
C ARG A 194 -34.18 15.94 18.05
N LYS A 195 -33.43 16.00 19.14
CA LYS A 195 -32.50 14.94 19.58
C LYS A 195 -33.24 13.76 20.21
N ILE A 196 -34.14 13.13 19.45
CA ILE A 196 -34.88 11.93 19.85
C ILE A 196 -34.36 10.78 19.00
N TYR A 197 -33.74 9.81 19.66
CA TYR A 197 -33.11 8.66 19.04
C TYR A 197 -34.03 7.44 19.06
N GLU A 198 -34.02 6.68 17.98
CA GLU A 198 -34.74 5.41 17.87
C GLU A 198 -34.00 4.29 18.64
N PRO A 199 -34.72 3.24 19.06
CA PRO A 199 -34.10 2.05 19.63
C PRO A 199 -33.05 1.45 18.69
N PRO A 200 -31.98 0.82 19.22
CA PRO A 200 -30.97 0.17 18.41
C PRO A 200 -31.59 -0.87 17.47
N ARG A 201 -31.20 -0.82 16.19
CA ARG A 201 -31.65 -1.72 15.15
C ARG A 201 -30.47 -2.53 14.62
N TYR A 202 -30.57 -3.84 14.74
CA TYR A 202 -29.56 -4.80 14.27
C TYR A 202 -30.06 -5.49 13.01
N MET A 203 -29.22 -5.63 11.99
CA MET A 203 -29.61 -6.34 10.78
C MET A 203 -29.80 -7.84 11.09
N SER A 204 -30.95 -8.38 10.72
CA SER A 204 -31.24 -9.81 10.83
C SER A 204 -30.63 -10.58 9.66
N ILE A 205 -30.34 -11.87 9.85
CA ILE A 205 -29.86 -12.72 8.76
C ILE A 205 -30.85 -12.77 7.58
N PRO A 206 -32.17 -12.94 7.79
CA PRO A 206 -33.12 -12.89 6.68
C PRO A 206 -33.06 -11.60 5.88
N GLN A 207 -32.96 -10.45 6.57
CA GLN A 207 -32.84 -9.15 5.92
C GLN A 207 -31.53 -9.00 5.14
N ALA A 208 -30.41 -9.42 5.72
CA ALA A 208 -29.11 -9.41 5.05
C ALA A 208 -29.14 -10.23 3.77
N VAL A 209 -29.68 -11.44 3.83
CA VAL A 209 -29.80 -12.33 2.66
C VAL A 209 -30.75 -11.75 1.62
N SER A 210 -31.88 -11.17 2.02
CA SER A 210 -32.78 -10.48 1.08
C SER A 210 -32.07 -9.35 0.32
N GLN A 211 -31.26 -8.53 1.00
CA GLN A 211 -30.49 -7.47 0.34
C GLN A 211 -29.42 -8.02 -0.60
N LEU A 212 -28.74 -9.12 -0.23
CA LEU A 212 -27.76 -9.79 -1.10
C LEU A 212 -28.41 -10.33 -2.39
N LEU A 213 -29.58 -10.97 -2.25
CA LEU A 213 -30.33 -11.51 -3.39
C LEU A 213 -30.93 -10.41 -4.25
N GLU A 214 -31.36 -9.28 -3.67
CA GLU A 214 -31.83 -8.13 -4.44
C GLU A 214 -30.74 -7.57 -5.37
N ILE A 215 -29.49 -7.50 -4.90
CA ILE A 215 -28.36 -7.08 -5.75
C ILE A 215 -27.99 -8.15 -6.78
N GLU A 216 -28.08 -9.45 -6.44
CA GLU A 216 -27.92 -10.53 -7.42
C GLU A 216 -28.95 -10.42 -8.56
N ASP A 217 -30.21 -10.16 -8.25
CA ASP A 217 -31.26 -10.00 -9.25
C ASP A 217 -31.01 -8.81 -10.19
N GLN A 218 -30.35 -7.77 -9.68
CA GLN A 218 -29.93 -6.61 -10.48
C GLN A 218 -28.68 -6.90 -11.33
N ARG A 219 -27.68 -7.60 -10.78
CA ARG A 219 -26.38 -7.85 -11.42
C ARG A 219 -26.37 -9.07 -12.35
N GLN A 220 -27.25 -10.04 -12.11
CA GLN A 220 -27.48 -11.25 -12.90
C GLN A 220 -26.20 -12.04 -13.27
N THR A 221 -25.25 -12.17 -12.34
CA THR A 221 -23.98 -12.88 -12.63
C THR A 221 -24.04 -14.36 -12.28
N GLY A 222 -25.05 -14.80 -11.52
CA GLY A 222 -25.19 -16.15 -10.98
C GLY A 222 -24.31 -16.41 -9.76
N MET A 223 -23.68 -15.37 -9.19
CA MET A 223 -22.70 -15.51 -8.12
C MET A 223 -23.34 -15.80 -6.77
N LEU A 224 -24.44 -15.12 -6.43
CA LEU A 224 -25.21 -15.29 -5.20
C LEU A 224 -26.55 -15.98 -5.48
N ALA A 225 -26.54 -17.02 -6.30
CA ALA A 225 -27.74 -17.80 -6.61
C ALA A 225 -28.38 -18.37 -5.33
N ALA A 226 -29.68 -18.10 -5.15
CA ALA A 226 -30.38 -18.33 -3.90
C ALA A 226 -30.34 -19.79 -3.41
N ASP A 227 -30.49 -20.74 -4.33
CA ASP A 227 -30.61 -22.17 -3.99
C ASP A 227 -29.27 -22.92 -3.98
N THR A 228 -28.21 -22.33 -4.51
CA THR A 228 -26.92 -23.02 -4.71
C THR A 228 -25.75 -22.38 -3.96
N THR A 229 -25.91 -21.14 -3.51
CA THR A 229 -24.88 -20.46 -2.71
C THR A 229 -25.00 -20.87 -1.25
N LEU A 230 -24.00 -21.59 -0.75
CA LEU A 230 -23.92 -21.95 0.67
C LEU A 230 -23.46 -20.76 1.50
N ALA A 231 -24.11 -20.57 2.64
CA ALA A 231 -23.78 -19.52 3.59
C ALA A 231 -23.91 -20.03 5.03
N ILE A 232 -23.18 -19.39 5.94
CA ILE A 232 -23.17 -19.70 7.36
C ILE A 232 -23.46 -18.42 8.14
N ALA A 233 -24.59 -18.38 8.81
CA ALA A 233 -24.92 -17.33 9.76
C ALA A 233 -24.31 -17.65 11.12
N VAL A 234 -23.64 -16.66 11.72
CA VAL A 234 -23.07 -16.77 13.06
C VAL A 234 -23.53 -15.61 13.93
N SER A 235 -23.73 -15.88 15.20
CA SER A 235 -24.22 -14.91 16.17
C SER A 235 -23.53 -15.10 17.50
N ARG A 236 -23.10 -14.00 18.14
CA ARG A 236 -22.43 -14.01 19.47
C ARG A 236 -21.29 -15.04 19.57
N VAL A 237 -20.44 -15.07 18.55
CA VAL A 237 -19.33 -16.02 18.44
C VAL A 237 -18.39 -15.90 19.64
N GLY A 238 -18.02 -17.03 20.25
CA GLY A 238 -17.21 -17.10 21.47
C GLY A 238 -18.01 -17.06 22.77
N GLY A 239 -19.33 -16.86 22.73
CA GLY A 239 -20.19 -16.71 23.91
C GLY A 239 -20.55 -17.96 24.71
N GLY A 240 -20.02 -19.12 24.29
CA GLY A 240 -20.28 -20.41 24.93
C GLY A 240 -21.72 -20.93 24.79
N ASP A 241 -22.00 -22.03 25.49
CA ASP A 241 -23.27 -22.76 25.43
C ASP A 241 -24.46 -21.89 25.85
N GLY A 242 -25.31 -21.55 24.88
CA GLY A 242 -26.56 -20.82 25.09
C GLY A 242 -26.58 -19.42 24.45
N ASN A 243 -25.42 -18.81 24.20
CA ASN A 243 -25.32 -17.49 23.58
C ASN A 243 -24.88 -17.57 22.12
N GLU A 244 -23.88 -18.41 21.79
CA GLU A 244 -23.43 -18.61 20.42
C GLU A 244 -24.47 -19.37 19.60
N LYS A 245 -24.74 -18.89 18.38
CA LYS A 245 -25.57 -19.59 17.40
C LYS A 245 -24.90 -19.63 16.04
N ILE A 246 -24.89 -20.80 15.44
CA ILE A 246 -24.38 -21.06 14.08
C ILE A 246 -25.50 -21.77 13.31
N VAL A 247 -25.83 -21.26 12.14
CA VAL A 247 -26.87 -21.83 11.27
C VAL A 247 -26.38 -21.79 9.82
N CYS A 248 -26.31 -22.96 9.18
CA CYS A 248 -25.82 -23.13 7.82
C CYS A 248 -26.95 -23.46 6.85
N GLY A 249 -26.82 -23.07 5.58
CA GLY A 249 -27.79 -23.42 4.54
C GLY A 249 -27.49 -22.72 3.23
N THR A 250 -28.37 -22.90 2.26
CA THR A 250 -28.40 -22.03 1.07
C THR A 250 -28.92 -20.64 1.45
N LEU A 251 -28.63 -19.62 0.64
CA LEU A 251 -29.19 -18.28 0.86
C LEU A 251 -30.72 -18.31 0.99
N ALA A 252 -31.42 -19.05 0.11
CA ALA A 252 -32.87 -19.23 0.20
C ALA A 252 -33.30 -19.82 1.55
N GLN A 253 -32.62 -20.88 2.00
CA GLN A 253 -32.93 -21.51 3.28
C GLN A 253 -32.73 -20.57 4.46
N LEU A 254 -31.65 -19.78 4.47
CA LEU A 254 -31.38 -18.83 5.55
C LEU A 254 -32.36 -17.65 5.54
N ARG A 255 -32.74 -17.16 4.36
CA ARG A 255 -33.76 -16.11 4.20
C ARG A 255 -35.11 -16.53 4.76
N ASP A 256 -35.50 -17.79 4.53
CA ASP A 256 -36.82 -18.29 4.86
C ASP A 256 -36.94 -18.75 6.33
N GLN A 257 -35.86 -18.69 7.11
CA GLN A 257 -35.92 -18.94 8.55
C GLN A 257 -36.45 -17.73 9.35
N PRO A 258 -37.20 -17.97 10.44
CA PRO A 258 -37.56 -16.90 11.37
C PRO A 258 -36.30 -16.32 12.03
N ALA A 259 -36.28 -15.00 12.28
CA ALA A 259 -35.10 -14.30 12.79
C ALA A 259 -34.61 -14.85 14.12
N GLU A 260 -35.51 -15.34 14.97
CA GLU A 260 -35.24 -15.95 16.27
C GLU A 260 -34.36 -17.19 16.18
N LYS A 261 -34.34 -17.89 15.03
CA LYS A 261 -33.51 -19.07 14.82
C LYS A 261 -32.02 -18.75 14.85
N PHE A 262 -31.65 -17.53 14.48
CA PHE A 262 -30.26 -17.07 14.47
C PHE A 262 -29.77 -16.58 15.83
N GLY A 263 -30.61 -16.60 16.86
CA GLY A 263 -30.25 -16.13 18.19
C GLY A 263 -30.31 -14.61 18.31
N GLN A 264 -29.68 -14.10 19.38
CA GLN A 264 -29.59 -12.67 19.62
C GLN A 264 -28.48 -12.07 18.74
N PRO A 265 -28.64 -10.82 18.26
CA PRO A 265 -27.54 -10.09 17.63
C PRO A 265 -26.39 -10.01 18.64
N LEU A 266 -25.12 -9.95 18.23
CA LEU A 266 -24.63 -9.51 16.92
C LEU A 266 -24.53 -10.61 15.88
N HIS A 267 -25.10 -10.36 14.70
CA HIS A 267 -25.08 -11.29 13.58
C HIS A 267 -23.93 -11.01 12.61
N SER A 268 -23.38 -12.06 12.00
CA SER A 268 -22.49 -11.98 10.84
C SER A 268 -22.81 -13.13 9.88
N LEU A 269 -22.46 -12.96 8.61
CA LEU A 269 -22.72 -13.96 7.58
C LEU A 269 -21.42 -14.34 6.89
N VAL A 270 -21.22 -15.62 6.64
CA VAL A 270 -20.12 -16.12 5.81
C VAL A 270 -20.70 -16.66 4.52
N LEU A 271 -20.19 -16.18 3.38
CA LEU A 271 -20.48 -16.76 2.07
C LEU A 271 -19.39 -17.77 1.73
N VAL A 272 -19.78 -19.02 1.47
CA VAL A 272 -18.85 -20.12 1.25
C VAL A 272 -18.23 -20.00 -0.15
N GLY A 273 -16.90 -19.88 -0.20
CA GLY A 273 -16.12 -19.86 -1.44
C GLY A 273 -16.06 -21.21 -2.14
N LYS A 274 -15.66 -21.21 -3.42
CA LYS A 274 -15.63 -22.42 -4.25
C LYS A 274 -14.61 -23.48 -3.81
N ARG A 275 -13.60 -23.11 -3.00
CA ARG A 275 -12.64 -24.05 -2.41
C ARG A 275 -13.13 -24.48 -1.03
N LEU A 276 -14.08 -25.41 -1.00
CA LEU A 276 -14.60 -25.99 0.24
C LEU A 276 -13.95 -27.34 0.50
N HIS A 277 -13.21 -27.46 1.60
CA HIS A 277 -12.60 -28.72 2.02
C HIS A 277 -13.66 -29.68 2.59
N HIS A 278 -13.50 -30.99 2.39
CA HIS A 278 -14.49 -31.98 2.86
C HIS A 278 -14.74 -31.91 4.38
N LEU A 279 -13.71 -31.68 5.20
CA LEU A 279 -13.86 -31.48 6.65
C LEU A 279 -14.62 -30.20 7.00
N GLU A 280 -14.47 -29.13 6.21
CA GLU A 280 -15.22 -27.88 6.39
C GLU A 280 -16.71 -28.10 6.09
N ALA A 281 -17.01 -28.83 5.01
CA ALA A 281 -18.37 -29.19 4.63
C ALA A 281 -19.05 -30.08 5.67
N GLU A 282 -18.34 -31.09 6.19
CA GLU A 282 -18.83 -32.04 7.20
C GLU A 282 -19.04 -31.37 8.56
N TYR A 283 -18.12 -30.49 8.99
CA TYR A 283 -18.25 -29.76 10.24
C TYR A 283 -19.47 -28.83 10.21
N ALA A 284 -19.58 -28.02 9.14
CA ALA A 284 -20.67 -27.06 8.98
C ALA A 284 -22.04 -27.73 8.80
N GLU A 285 -22.08 -28.99 8.32
CA GLU A 285 -23.31 -29.75 8.16
C GLU A 285 -24.08 -29.94 9.47
N SER A 286 -23.38 -30.05 10.59
CA SER A 286 -24.01 -30.20 11.91
C SER A 286 -24.89 -29.01 12.31
N TYR A 287 -24.68 -27.86 11.66
CA TYR A 287 -25.46 -26.63 11.85
C TYR A 287 -26.45 -26.36 10.70
N ALA A 288 -26.55 -27.27 9.72
CA ALA A 288 -27.37 -27.06 8.53
C ALA A 288 -28.87 -27.07 8.86
N VAL A 289 -29.63 -26.16 8.23
CA VAL A 289 -31.09 -26.15 8.26
C VAL A 289 -31.66 -27.47 7.70
N ASP A 290 -31.04 -27.96 6.62
CA ASP A 290 -31.30 -29.28 6.04
C ASP A 290 -29.96 -29.91 5.62
N SER A 291 -29.54 -30.93 6.36
CA SER A 291 -28.28 -31.64 6.14
C SER A 291 -28.20 -32.32 4.76
N ASN A 292 -29.32 -32.81 4.22
CA ASN A 292 -29.32 -33.46 2.91
C ASN A 292 -29.11 -32.44 1.79
N SER A 293 -29.85 -31.32 1.84
CA SER A 293 -29.69 -30.23 0.89
C SER A 293 -28.29 -29.60 0.99
N TRP A 294 -27.75 -29.40 2.19
CA TRP A 294 -26.38 -28.93 2.39
C TRP A 294 -25.35 -29.85 1.71
N ARG A 295 -25.43 -31.16 1.98
CA ARG A 295 -24.54 -32.16 1.36
C ARG A 295 -24.67 -32.19 -0.16
N GLU A 296 -25.88 -32.12 -0.68
CA GLU A 296 -26.14 -32.15 -2.12
C GLU A 296 -25.60 -30.91 -2.82
N THR A 297 -25.82 -29.72 -2.26
CA THR A 297 -25.29 -28.46 -2.80
C THR A 297 -23.76 -28.42 -2.68
N ALA A 298 -23.19 -28.81 -1.55
CA ALA A 298 -21.74 -28.96 -1.38
C ALA A 298 -21.16 -29.91 -2.44
N LYS A 299 -21.84 -31.02 -2.73
CA LYS A 299 -21.42 -32.00 -3.73
C LYS A 299 -21.48 -31.46 -5.17
N THR A 300 -22.62 -30.92 -5.54
CA THR A 300 -22.93 -30.57 -6.94
C THR A 300 -22.32 -29.24 -7.36
N VAL A 301 -22.25 -28.27 -6.45
CA VAL A 301 -21.79 -26.90 -6.73
C VAL A 301 -20.33 -26.71 -6.32
N TYR A 302 -19.93 -27.31 -5.20
CA TYR A 302 -18.58 -27.14 -4.63
C TYR A 302 -17.67 -28.37 -4.85
N GLY A 303 -18.15 -29.39 -5.57
CA GLY A 303 -17.35 -30.55 -5.98
C GLY A 303 -17.06 -31.56 -4.87
N TYR A 304 -17.85 -31.59 -3.79
CA TYR A 304 -17.73 -32.59 -2.72
C TYR A 304 -18.19 -33.99 -3.17
N GLU A 305 -17.27 -34.90 -3.49
CA GLU A 305 -17.63 -36.29 -3.76
C GLU A 305 -17.85 -37.11 -2.49
N ALA A 306 -19.10 -37.17 -2.00
CA ALA A 306 -19.51 -38.24 -1.09
C ALA A 306 -19.57 -39.59 -1.83
N SER A 307 -18.43 -40.28 -1.87
CA SER A 307 -18.29 -41.73 -1.85
C SER A 307 -17.20 -42.02 -0.83
N GLY A 308 -17.16 -43.21 -0.23
CA GLY A 308 -16.32 -43.51 0.93
C GLY A 308 -14.88 -42.99 0.87
N SER A 309 -14.21 -42.86 2.00
CA SER A 309 -12.84 -42.34 2.04
C SER A 309 -11.86 -43.44 2.40
N ASP A 310 -10.85 -43.66 1.56
CA ASP A 310 -9.70 -44.51 1.86
C ASP A 310 -8.70 -43.81 2.80
N THR A 311 -9.04 -42.67 3.40
CA THR A 311 -8.18 -41.95 4.36
C THR A 311 -8.86 -41.68 5.69
N THR A 312 -10.18 -41.48 5.68
CA THR A 312 -10.99 -41.15 6.86
C THR A 312 -12.15 -42.13 7.08
N GLY A 313 -12.40 -43.06 6.14
CA GLY A 313 -13.43 -44.09 6.30
C GLY A 313 -13.07 -45.07 7.40
N SER A 314 -14.08 -45.58 8.11
CA SER A 314 -13.92 -46.59 9.17
C SER A 314 -14.46 -47.96 8.75
N GLY A 315 -15.15 -48.03 7.62
CA GLY A 315 -15.87 -49.21 7.16
C GLY A 315 -17.30 -49.33 7.72
N ALA A 316 -17.74 -48.37 8.52
CA ALA A 316 -19.13 -48.26 8.96
C ALA A 316 -20.07 -47.77 7.83
N ALA A 317 -21.38 -48.00 7.98
CA ALA A 317 -22.36 -47.75 6.93
C ALA A 317 -22.53 -46.25 6.57
N ASP A 318 -22.17 -45.37 7.50
CA ASP A 318 -22.13 -43.90 7.39
C ASP A 318 -20.76 -43.36 6.94
N THR A 319 -19.68 -44.11 7.17
CA THR A 319 -18.28 -43.77 6.80
C THR A 319 -17.58 -44.92 6.06
N PRO A 320 -18.08 -45.32 4.87
CA PRO A 320 -17.50 -46.45 4.13
C PRO A 320 -16.11 -46.11 3.60
N TYR A 321 -15.29 -47.14 3.35
CA TYR A 321 -14.07 -46.97 2.55
C TYR A 321 -14.41 -46.73 1.08
N GLN A 322 -13.55 -46.01 0.36
CA GLN A 322 -13.73 -45.70 -1.07
C GLN A 322 -13.53 -46.94 -1.93
N THR A 323 -12.53 -47.76 -1.59
CA THR A 323 -12.16 -48.93 -2.37
C THR A 323 -12.15 -50.20 -1.53
N LEU A 324 -12.63 -51.29 -2.14
CA LEU A 324 -12.57 -52.63 -1.53
C LEU A 324 -11.13 -53.07 -1.22
N ALA A 325 -10.15 -52.58 -1.99
CA ALA A 325 -8.74 -52.88 -1.78
C ALA A 325 -8.18 -52.22 -0.51
N PHE A 326 -8.57 -50.98 -0.22
CA PHE A 326 -8.16 -50.28 1.00
C PHE A 326 -8.88 -50.83 2.24
N ALA A 327 -10.17 -51.16 2.12
CA ALA A 327 -10.91 -51.82 3.21
C ALA A 327 -10.27 -53.15 3.66
N LEU A 328 -9.80 -53.96 2.71
CA LEU A 328 -9.09 -55.21 2.99
C LEU A 328 -7.64 -55.00 3.45
N PHE A 329 -7.04 -53.84 3.13
CA PHE A 329 -5.72 -53.44 3.61
C PHE A 329 -5.75 -53.05 5.10
N GLU A 330 -6.77 -52.30 5.54
CA GLU A 330 -6.94 -51.91 6.96
C GLU A 330 -7.46 -53.04 7.84
N HIS A 331 -8.39 -53.86 7.36
CA HIS A 331 -9.07 -54.89 8.18
C HIS A 331 -8.66 -56.33 7.91
N GLY A 332 -7.77 -56.57 6.94
CA GLY A 332 -7.26 -57.89 6.59
C GLY A 332 -8.08 -58.62 5.53
N HIS A 333 -7.45 -59.61 4.88
CA HIS A 333 -7.97 -60.27 3.68
C HIS A 333 -9.26 -61.09 3.88
N ASP A 334 -9.62 -61.44 5.11
CA ASP A 334 -10.80 -62.25 5.41
C ASP A 334 -11.92 -61.43 6.05
N ALA A 335 -11.79 -60.10 6.07
CA ALA A 335 -12.83 -59.19 6.53
C ALA A 335 -14.07 -59.26 5.62
N LYS A 336 -15.26 -59.34 6.25
CA LYS A 336 -16.54 -59.23 5.55
C LYS A 336 -16.82 -57.77 5.24
N VAL A 337 -16.65 -57.38 3.97
CA VAL A 337 -16.87 -56.00 3.49
C VAL A 337 -18.09 -55.99 2.58
N LEU A 338 -19.01 -55.04 2.78
CA LEU A 338 -20.18 -54.84 1.92
C LEU A 338 -19.95 -53.64 0.99
N LEU A 339 -20.51 -53.69 -0.22
CA LEU A 339 -20.39 -52.65 -1.23
C LEU A 339 -21.74 -52.03 -1.52
N ARG A 340 -21.75 -50.72 -1.77
CA ARG A 340 -22.92 -49.98 -2.22
C ARG A 340 -22.57 -49.25 -3.50
N LYS A 341 -23.37 -49.47 -4.56
CA LYS A 341 -23.10 -48.93 -5.90
C LYS A 341 -23.38 -47.43 -6.03
N ASP A 342 -24.34 -46.92 -5.27
CA ASP A 342 -24.72 -45.51 -5.20
C ASP A 342 -25.45 -45.20 -3.88
N SER A 343 -25.68 -43.93 -3.60
CA SER A 343 -26.35 -43.48 -2.37
C SER A 343 -27.83 -43.90 -2.27
N ALA A 344 -28.41 -44.59 -3.24
CA ALA A 344 -29.79 -45.06 -3.19
C ALA A 344 -29.90 -46.60 -3.06
N SER A 345 -28.82 -47.33 -3.29
CA SER A 345 -28.80 -48.80 -3.29
C SER A 345 -28.47 -49.41 -1.92
N PRO A 346 -29.02 -50.59 -1.56
CA PRO A 346 -28.61 -51.33 -0.37
C PRO A 346 -27.17 -51.83 -0.49
N TYR A 347 -26.54 -52.10 0.66
CA TYR A 347 -25.22 -52.72 0.74
C TYR A 347 -25.30 -54.20 0.38
N ASP A 348 -24.49 -54.65 -0.58
CA ASP A 348 -24.43 -56.02 -1.09
C ASP A 348 -23.03 -56.63 -0.95
N GLU A 349 -22.92 -57.96 -0.93
CA GLU A 349 -21.63 -58.64 -0.89
C GLU A 349 -20.86 -58.50 -2.23
N PRO A 350 -19.54 -58.24 -2.19
CA PRO A 350 -18.72 -58.17 -3.39
C PRO A 350 -18.69 -59.52 -4.12
N THR A 351 -18.66 -59.48 -5.45
CA THR A 351 -18.47 -60.69 -6.26
C THR A 351 -17.09 -61.32 -6.00
N GLN A 352 -16.99 -62.65 -6.13
CA GLN A 352 -15.73 -63.40 -5.93
C GLN A 352 -14.57 -62.90 -6.82
N SER A 353 -14.86 -62.38 -8.01
CA SER A 353 -13.85 -61.77 -8.90
C SER A 353 -13.35 -60.41 -8.39
N ALA A 354 -14.23 -59.60 -7.79
CA ALA A 354 -13.88 -58.32 -7.18
C ALA A 354 -13.02 -58.52 -5.92
N LEU A 355 -13.35 -59.50 -5.07
CA LEU A 355 -12.55 -59.86 -3.88
C LEU A 355 -11.11 -60.26 -4.24
N LYS A 356 -10.92 -61.10 -5.26
CA LYS A 356 -9.57 -61.53 -5.69
C LYS A 356 -8.73 -60.37 -6.22
N LYS A 357 -9.34 -59.42 -6.94
CA LYS A 357 -8.67 -58.21 -7.44
C LYS A 357 -8.34 -57.24 -6.31
N ALA A 358 -9.23 -57.11 -5.33
CA ALA A 358 -9.05 -56.25 -4.16
C ALA A 358 -7.95 -56.74 -3.22
N LYS A 359 -7.84 -58.06 -2.94
CA LYS A 359 -6.72 -58.64 -2.16
C LYS A 359 -5.36 -58.31 -2.77
N LYS A 360 -5.20 -58.44 -4.09
CA LYS A 360 -3.96 -58.06 -4.79
C LYS A 360 -3.69 -56.55 -4.75
N GLY A 361 -4.75 -55.73 -4.70
CA GLY A 361 -4.67 -54.29 -4.50
C GLY A 361 -4.20 -53.91 -3.10
N ALA A 362 -4.70 -54.60 -2.07
CA ALA A 362 -4.30 -54.43 -0.67
C ALA A 362 -2.81 -54.73 -0.46
N ASP A 363 -2.31 -55.84 -1.02
CA ASP A 363 -0.87 -56.18 -1.02
C ASP A 363 -0.01 -55.06 -1.66
N GLY A 364 -0.52 -54.42 -2.71
CA GLY A 364 0.14 -53.32 -3.40
C GLY A 364 0.18 -52.02 -2.59
N LEU A 365 -0.88 -51.73 -1.84
CA LEU A 365 -0.97 -50.59 -0.92
C LEU A 365 -0.04 -50.76 0.27
N GLU A 366 0.04 -51.97 0.85
CA GLU A 366 0.97 -52.24 1.95
C GLU A 366 2.44 -52.05 1.55
N LYS A 367 2.79 -52.47 0.32
CA LYS A 367 4.14 -52.25 -0.22
C LYS A 367 4.44 -50.77 -0.50
N LYS A 368 3.44 -49.95 -0.84
CA LYS A 368 3.59 -48.50 -1.03
C LYS A 368 3.73 -47.76 0.29
N ARG A 369 2.93 -48.11 1.32
CA ARG A 369 3.02 -47.51 2.67
C ARG A 369 4.40 -47.73 3.26
N LYS A 370 4.89 -48.98 3.26
CA LYS A 370 6.25 -49.30 3.73
C LYS A 370 7.34 -48.49 3.01
N LYS A 371 7.22 -48.30 1.69
CA LYS A 371 8.18 -47.46 0.94
C LYS A 371 8.10 -45.97 1.27
N ALA A 372 6.90 -45.44 1.53
CA ALA A 372 6.70 -44.02 1.86
C ALA A 372 7.17 -43.71 3.28
N GLU A 373 6.91 -44.60 4.23
CA GLU A 373 7.44 -44.55 5.60
C GLU A 373 8.98 -44.65 5.58
N GLU A 374 9.54 -45.62 4.85
CA GLU A 374 11.00 -45.73 4.66
C GLU A 374 11.61 -44.45 4.04
N GLN A 375 10.91 -43.78 3.13
CA GLN A 375 11.40 -42.54 2.50
C GLN A 375 11.30 -41.33 3.44
N ALA A 376 10.18 -41.17 4.15
CA ALA A 376 10.01 -40.10 5.13
C ALA A 376 10.98 -40.25 6.31
N GLU A 377 11.22 -41.48 6.78
CA GLU A 377 12.26 -41.77 7.76
C GLU A 377 13.66 -41.47 7.20
N ARG A 378 13.96 -41.82 5.95
CA ARG A 378 15.23 -41.44 5.29
C ARG A 378 15.41 -39.94 5.17
N ASP A 379 14.37 -39.18 4.83
CA ASP A 379 14.45 -37.73 4.67
C ASP A 379 14.56 -37.01 6.01
N ALA A 380 13.83 -37.47 7.03
CA ALA A 380 13.97 -36.97 8.40
C ALA A 380 15.35 -37.32 9.01
N GLN A 381 15.82 -38.54 8.76
CA GLN A 381 17.15 -38.99 9.17
C GLN A 381 18.25 -38.21 8.41
N ALA A 382 18.10 -37.97 7.11
CA ALA A 382 19.02 -37.15 6.32
C ALA A 382 19.05 -35.70 6.80
N GLY A 383 17.90 -35.09 7.11
CA GLY A 383 17.83 -33.74 7.68
C GLY A 383 18.45 -33.64 9.08
N LYS A 384 18.28 -34.68 9.91
CA LYS A 384 18.94 -34.78 11.22
C LYS A 384 20.45 -34.96 11.08
N GLU A 385 20.90 -35.85 10.21
CA GLU A 385 22.32 -36.08 9.91
C GLU A 385 22.99 -34.83 9.32
N GLU A 386 22.31 -34.10 8.44
CA GLU A 386 22.80 -32.83 7.89
C GLU A 386 22.93 -31.76 8.97
N ARG A 387 21.95 -31.65 9.87
CA ARG A 387 22.01 -30.72 11.02
C ARG A 387 23.13 -31.07 11.98
N GLU A 388 23.28 -32.34 12.37
CA GLU A 388 24.37 -32.80 13.23
C GLU A 388 25.74 -32.59 12.57
N ARG A 389 25.85 -32.86 11.26
CA ARG A 389 27.07 -32.59 10.49
C ARG A 389 27.40 -31.09 10.46
N ARG A 390 26.39 -30.23 10.27
CA ARG A 390 26.55 -28.77 10.28
C ARG A 390 26.95 -28.25 11.66
N GLU A 391 26.36 -28.76 12.74
CA GLU A 391 26.74 -28.41 14.11
C GLU A 391 28.18 -28.83 14.43
N LYS A 392 28.60 -30.04 14.03
CA LYS A 392 29.99 -30.49 14.16
C LYS A 392 30.97 -29.60 13.37
N LEU A 393 30.64 -29.26 12.12
CA LEU A 393 31.42 -28.34 11.30
C LEU A 393 31.54 -26.95 11.94
N LEU A 394 30.46 -26.43 12.53
CA LEU A 394 30.46 -25.16 13.26
C LEU A 394 31.31 -25.21 14.53
N GLU A 395 31.36 -26.34 15.23
CA GLU A 395 32.19 -26.48 16.42
C GLU A 395 33.68 -26.62 16.07
N GLU A 396 34.00 -27.30 14.98
CA GLU A 396 35.37 -27.38 14.44
C GLU A 396 35.86 -26.03 13.91
N SER A 397 35.00 -25.26 13.25
CA SER A 397 35.35 -23.95 12.68
C SER A 397 35.69 -22.89 13.73
N LYS A 398 35.13 -22.98 14.95
CA LYS A 398 35.48 -22.10 16.09
C LYS A 398 36.96 -22.20 16.48
N LYS A 399 37.62 -23.32 16.17
CA LYS A 399 39.06 -23.52 16.46
C LYS A 399 39.95 -22.79 15.44
N ILE A 400 39.39 -22.35 14.31
CA ILE A 400 40.13 -21.68 13.24
C ILE A 400 40.18 -20.18 13.52
N GLN A 401 41.28 -19.72 14.11
CA GLN A 401 41.55 -18.29 14.26
C GLN A 401 42.38 -17.76 13.08
N LEU A 402 41.94 -16.63 12.50
CA LEU A 402 42.68 -15.90 11.48
C LEU A 402 43.56 -14.85 12.16
N VAL A 403 44.82 -14.81 11.74
CA VAL A 403 45.80 -13.78 12.12
C VAL A 403 46.34 -13.20 10.83
N GLU A 404 46.39 -11.87 10.72
CA GLU A 404 46.98 -11.21 9.56
C GLU A 404 48.49 -11.54 9.52
N ASP A 405 48.96 -12.11 8.42
CA ASP A 405 50.36 -12.51 8.28
C ASP A 405 51.27 -11.28 8.12
N ALA A 406 52.14 -11.07 9.12
CA ALA A 406 53.09 -9.96 9.13
C ALA A 406 54.18 -10.06 8.05
N ASN A 407 54.37 -11.22 7.42
CA ASN A 407 55.34 -11.42 6.35
C ASN A 407 54.80 -11.02 4.97
N LEU A 408 53.48 -10.85 4.83
CA LEU A 408 52.88 -10.36 3.59
C LEU A 408 53.08 -8.85 3.43
N PRO A 409 53.07 -8.31 2.19
CA PRO A 409 53.13 -6.88 1.96
C PRO A 409 52.05 -6.12 2.74
N LYS A 410 52.38 -4.91 3.21
CA LYS A 410 51.41 -4.06 3.90
C LYS A 410 50.24 -3.75 2.97
N ALA A 411 49.02 -4.05 3.41
CA ALA A 411 47.83 -3.81 2.61
C ALA A 411 47.55 -2.31 2.44
N VAL A 412 47.26 -1.88 1.21
CA VAL A 412 46.81 -0.51 0.92
C VAL A 412 45.32 -0.40 1.23
N LYS A 413 44.94 0.43 2.21
CA LYS A 413 43.53 0.70 2.52
C LYS A 413 42.94 1.62 1.46
N THR A 414 41.85 1.21 0.82
CA THR A 414 41.24 1.97 -0.29
C THR A 414 39.72 1.72 -0.40
N LYS A 415 39.05 2.52 -1.23
CA LYS A 415 37.64 2.36 -1.65
C LYS A 415 37.55 1.52 -2.92
N VAL A 416 36.38 0.90 -3.16
CA VAL A 416 36.18 0.02 -4.31
C VAL A 416 36.42 0.72 -5.66
N GLU A 417 35.99 1.97 -5.82
CA GLU A 417 36.21 2.75 -7.05
C GLU A 417 37.70 2.92 -7.42
N ASN A 418 38.60 2.89 -6.43
CA ASN A 418 40.03 3.17 -6.58
C ASN A 418 40.88 1.90 -6.75
N LEU A 419 40.27 0.75 -7.03
CA LEU A 419 40.97 -0.54 -7.09
C LEU A 419 41.68 -0.82 -8.41
N ALA A 420 41.20 -0.27 -9.53
CA ALA A 420 41.77 -0.59 -10.85
C ALA A 420 43.29 -0.30 -10.96
N PRO A 421 43.83 0.81 -10.41
CA PRO A 421 45.27 1.07 -10.41
C PRO A 421 46.08 0.17 -9.45
N LEU A 422 45.42 -0.58 -8.56
CA LEU A 422 46.04 -1.39 -7.51
C LEU A 422 46.04 -2.89 -7.82
N ARG A 423 45.82 -3.28 -9.08
CA ARG A 423 45.92 -4.68 -9.52
C ARG A 423 47.30 -5.25 -9.19
N SER A 424 47.32 -6.51 -8.80
CA SER A 424 48.49 -7.26 -8.31
C SER A 424 49.05 -6.78 -6.96
N GLN A 425 48.41 -5.83 -6.28
CA GLN A 425 48.81 -5.38 -4.94
C GLN A 425 47.92 -5.97 -3.86
N ARG A 426 48.45 -6.02 -2.63
CA ARG A 426 47.67 -6.38 -1.44
C ARG A 426 46.89 -5.16 -0.97
N VAL A 427 45.56 -5.29 -0.87
CA VAL A 427 44.64 -4.20 -0.54
C VAL A 427 43.77 -4.57 0.66
N ARG A 428 43.25 -3.54 1.33
CA ARG A 428 42.33 -3.65 2.46
C ARG A 428 41.06 -2.85 2.15
N VAL A 429 39.93 -3.54 2.07
CA VAL A 429 38.64 -2.96 1.68
C VAL A 429 37.59 -3.35 2.72
N SER A 430 36.75 -2.40 3.11
CA SER A 430 35.64 -2.64 4.04
C SER A 430 34.32 -2.32 3.35
N GLY A 431 33.28 -3.10 3.63
CA GLY A 431 31.96 -2.89 3.04
C GLY A 431 30.92 -3.88 3.54
N TRP A 432 29.78 -3.89 2.87
CA TRP A 432 28.65 -4.78 3.12
C TRP A 432 28.68 -5.97 2.16
N VAL A 433 28.34 -7.14 2.68
CA VAL A 433 28.15 -8.36 1.89
C VAL A 433 26.85 -8.22 1.09
N HIS A 434 26.95 -7.79 -0.17
CA HIS A 434 25.78 -7.57 -1.03
C HIS A 434 25.26 -8.86 -1.67
N ARG A 435 26.17 -9.75 -2.07
CA ARG A 435 25.84 -11.12 -2.49
C ARG A 435 26.80 -12.09 -1.83
N LEU A 436 26.30 -13.27 -1.51
CA LEU A 436 27.04 -14.35 -0.87
C LEU A 436 26.71 -15.65 -1.58
N ARG A 437 27.74 -16.39 -2.01
CA ARG A 437 27.59 -17.70 -2.62
C ARG A 437 28.66 -18.64 -2.12
N SER A 438 28.25 -19.74 -1.49
CA SER A 438 29.15 -20.78 -1.01
C SER A 438 29.10 -22.00 -1.95
N GLN A 439 30.26 -22.48 -2.37
CA GLN A 439 30.41 -23.68 -3.21
C GLN A 439 31.55 -24.54 -2.67
N LYS A 440 31.21 -25.65 -2.00
CA LYS A 440 32.18 -26.55 -1.35
C LYS A 440 33.13 -25.77 -0.43
N ASP A 441 34.40 -25.66 -0.82
CA ASP A 441 35.48 -25.05 -0.03
C ASP A 441 35.79 -23.59 -0.44
N ILE A 442 34.91 -22.96 -1.24
CA ILE A 442 35.08 -21.59 -1.72
C ILE A 442 33.83 -20.78 -1.41
N ILE A 443 34.03 -19.58 -0.87
CA ILE A 443 32.98 -18.58 -0.66
C ILE A 443 33.26 -17.37 -1.54
N PHE A 444 32.26 -16.98 -2.33
CA PHE A 444 32.27 -15.77 -3.13
C PHE A 444 31.44 -14.70 -2.43
N ILE A 445 32.07 -13.56 -2.20
CA ILE A 445 31.42 -12.36 -1.66
C ILE A 445 31.41 -11.30 -2.76
N VAL A 446 30.25 -10.69 -3.00
CA VAL A 446 30.20 -9.40 -3.70
C VAL A 446 30.11 -8.33 -2.62
N LEU A 447 31.20 -7.60 -2.42
CA LEU A 447 31.31 -6.51 -1.45
C LEU A 447 30.78 -5.21 -2.08
N ARG A 448 29.98 -4.45 -1.33
CA ARG A 448 29.50 -3.10 -1.69
C ARG A 448 29.97 -2.12 -0.64
N ASP A 449 30.56 -0.98 -1.01
CA ASP A 449 31.02 0.04 -0.05
C ASP A 449 30.44 1.45 -0.27
N GLY A 450 29.53 1.58 -1.24
CA GLY A 450 28.98 2.86 -1.67
C GLY A 450 29.75 3.52 -2.82
N THR A 451 30.89 3.00 -3.26
CA THR A 451 31.63 3.48 -4.43
C THR A 451 31.64 2.49 -5.59
N GLY A 452 31.34 1.22 -5.32
CA GLY A 452 31.13 0.20 -6.33
C GLY A 452 30.87 -1.18 -5.75
N TYR A 453 31.05 -2.19 -6.59
CA TYR A 453 31.01 -3.60 -6.20
C TYR A 453 32.37 -4.25 -6.44
N LEU A 454 32.76 -5.17 -5.57
CA LEU A 454 34.01 -5.95 -5.67
C LEU A 454 33.70 -7.42 -5.45
N GLN A 455 34.09 -8.29 -6.38
CA GLN A 455 34.11 -9.73 -6.13
C GLN A 455 35.32 -10.07 -5.24
N ALA A 456 35.08 -10.80 -4.16
CA ALA A 456 36.10 -11.35 -3.28
C ALA A 456 35.92 -12.87 -3.17
N VAL A 457 37.04 -13.58 -3.17
CA VAL A 457 37.12 -15.04 -3.15
C VAL A 457 37.82 -15.47 -1.87
N LEU A 458 37.12 -16.25 -1.05
CA LEU A 458 37.65 -16.88 0.14
C LEU A 458 37.82 -18.36 -0.18
N SER A 459 39.05 -18.87 -0.03
CA SER A 459 39.38 -20.28 -0.26
C SER A 459 40.36 -20.80 0.78
N GLY A 460 40.26 -22.08 1.15
CA GLY A 460 41.10 -22.67 2.18
C GLY A 460 40.75 -22.13 3.58
N LYS A 461 41.76 -21.88 4.43
CA LYS A 461 41.54 -21.56 5.87
C LYS A 461 40.54 -20.40 6.09
N VAL A 462 40.56 -19.37 5.25
CA VAL A 462 39.67 -18.20 5.37
C VAL A 462 38.19 -18.50 5.07
N ALA A 463 37.89 -19.60 4.37
CA ALA A 463 36.53 -20.02 4.02
C ALA A 463 35.91 -20.98 5.05
N HIS A 464 36.68 -21.45 6.02
CA HIS A 464 36.26 -22.47 6.99
C HIS A 464 36.11 -21.93 8.41
N THR A 465 36.28 -20.63 8.64
CA THR A 465 36.08 -20.02 9.97
C THR A 465 34.61 -20.04 10.38
N TYR A 466 34.34 -19.90 11.68
CA TYR A 466 32.98 -19.78 12.18
C TYR A 466 32.24 -18.62 11.49
N ASP A 467 32.90 -17.46 11.37
CA ASP A 467 32.37 -16.29 10.66
C ASP A 467 32.04 -16.61 9.19
N ALA A 468 32.87 -17.39 8.50
CA ALA A 468 32.63 -17.78 7.10
C ALA A 468 31.34 -18.61 6.95
N LEU A 469 31.12 -19.56 7.86
CA LEU A 469 30.00 -20.50 7.82
C LEU A 469 28.68 -19.89 8.33
N THR A 470 28.75 -18.78 9.06
CA THR A 470 27.60 -18.07 9.64
C THR A 470 27.35 -16.70 9.00
N LEU A 471 28.16 -16.30 8.02
CA LEU A 471 28.05 -15.02 7.34
C LEU A 471 26.68 -14.88 6.67
N THR A 472 26.05 -13.74 6.87
CA THR A 472 24.76 -13.37 6.28
C THR A 472 24.92 -12.17 5.34
N LEU A 473 23.97 -12.02 4.41
CA LEU A 473 23.87 -10.82 3.58
C LEU A 473 23.71 -9.57 4.45
N GLU A 474 24.22 -8.44 3.95
CA GLU A 474 24.24 -7.14 4.63
C GLU A 474 25.12 -7.07 5.90
N SER A 475 25.82 -8.16 6.26
CA SER A 475 26.90 -8.10 7.25
C SER A 475 28.01 -7.17 6.75
N THR A 476 28.64 -6.46 7.68
CA THR A 476 29.80 -5.61 7.40
C THR A 476 31.10 -6.37 7.66
N VAL A 477 32.02 -6.30 6.70
CA VAL A 477 33.29 -7.05 6.73
C VAL A 477 34.46 -6.16 6.34
N GLU A 478 35.64 -6.50 6.84
CA GLU A 478 36.92 -6.01 6.34
C GLU A 478 37.66 -7.17 5.67
N LEU A 479 37.95 -7.03 4.38
CA LEU A 479 38.64 -8.02 3.56
C LEU A 479 40.05 -7.52 3.24
N ILE A 480 41.04 -8.39 3.40
CA ILE A 480 42.43 -8.15 3.03
C ILE A 480 42.89 -9.28 2.11
N GLY A 481 43.49 -8.88 0.99
CA GLY A 481 43.84 -9.84 -0.04
C GLY A 481 44.65 -9.22 -1.16
N THR A 482 45.07 -10.06 -2.10
CA THR A 482 45.73 -9.61 -3.33
C THR A 482 44.70 -9.41 -4.43
N LEU A 483 44.69 -8.23 -5.03
CA LEU A 483 43.80 -7.91 -6.16
C LEU A 483 44.33 -8.54 -7.44
N GLN A 484 43.52 -9.31 -8.16
CA GLN A 484 43.92 -9.98 -9.40
C GLN A 484 42.98 -9.61 -10.55
N PRO A 485 43.46 -9.51 -11.80
CA PRO A 485 42.58 -9.47 -12.96
C PRO A 485 41.69 -10.71 -13.02
N VAL A 486 40.45 -10.54 -13.48
CA VAL A 486 39.53 -11.68 -13.64
C VAL A 486 40.09 -12.64 -14.71
N PRO A 487 40.00 -13.97 -14.52
CA PRO A 487 40.43 -14.94 -15.52
C PRO A 487 39.76 -14.75 -16.88
N GLU A 488 40.44 -15.16 -17.96
CA GLU A 488 39.92 -15.05 -19.33
C GLU A 488 38.54 -15.74 -19.47
N GLY A 489 37.61 -15.06 -20.14
CA GLY A 489 36.23 -15.55 -20.32
C GLY A 489 35.31 -15.42 -19.09
N LYS A 490 35.78 -14.86 -17.98
CA LYS A 490 34.96 -14.53 -16.80
C LYS A 490 34.75 -13.02 -16.69
N THR A 491 33.68 -12.62 -16.01
CA THR A 491 33.36 -11.22 -15.75
C THR A 491 33.13 -10.99 -14.25
N ALA A 492 33.68 -9.90 -13.73
CA ALA A 492 33.39 -9.40 -12.40
C ALA A 492 33.38 -7.86 -12.43
N PRO A 493 32.68 -7.20 -11.48
CA PRO A 493 32.72 -5.74 -11.35
C PRO A 493 34.15 -5.20 -11.34
N GLY A 494 34.43 -4.16 -12.14
CA GLY A 494 35.77 -3.56 -12.27
C GLY A 494 36.81 -4.41 -13.03
N GLY A 495 36.44 -5.59 -13.52
CA GLY A 495 37.35 -6.50 -14.24
C GLY A 495 38.47 -7.09 -13.38
N HIS A 496 38.28 -7.13 -12.06
CA HIS A 496 39.23 -7.70 -11.11
C HIS A 496 38.49 -8.40 -9.94
N GLU A 497 39.18 -9.27 -9.22
CA GLU A 497 38.70 -9.94 -8.01
C GLU A 497 39.74 -9.90 -6.89
N LEU A 498 39.27 -9.91 -5.64
CA LEU A 498 40.13 -9.92 -4.45
C LEU A 498 40.30 -11.35 -3.94
N ILE A 499 41.52 -11.87 -3.99
CA ILE A 499 41.85 -13.17 -3.38
C ILE A 499 42.19 -12.93 -1.91
N VAL A 500 41.29 -13.33 -1.01
CA VAL A 500 41.33 -12.97 0.41
C VAL A 500 42.33 -13.86 1.15
N ASP A 501 43.27 -13.22 1.85
CA ASP A 501 44.24 -13.89 2.74
C ASP A 501 43.88 -13.71 4.23
N TYR A 502 43.16 -12.63 4.57
CA TYR A 502 42.65 -12.36 5.91
C TYR A 502 41.36 -11.56 5.83
N TRP A 503 40.42 -11.84 6.73
CA TRP A 503 39.23 -11.02 6.87
C TRP A 503 38.62 -11.14 8.27
N ARG A 504 37.70 -10.22 8.58
CA ARG A 504 36.89 -10.25 9.79
C ARG A 504 35.52 -9.65 9.58
N VAL A 505 34.56 -10.11 10.36
CA VAL A 505 33.25 -9.46 10.50
C VAL A 505 33.42 -8.24 11.41
N LEU A 506 32.94 -7.08 10.94
CA LEU A 506 32.89 -5.84 11.73
C LEU A 506 31.55 -5.72 12.47
N GLY A 507 30.47 -6.18 11.84
CA GLY A 507 29.13 -6.21 12.39
C GLY A 507 28.25 -7.19 11.63
N ALA A 508 27.72 -8.18 12.33
CA ALA A 508 26.88 -9.21 11.75
C ALA A 508 25.46 -8.68 11.47
N ALA A 509 24.87 -9.13 10.36
CA ALA A 509 23.47 -8.91 10.05
C ALA A 509 22.60 -10.12 10.49
N PRO A 510 21.30 -9.92 10.76
CA PRO A 510 20.42 -11.00 11.19
C PRO A 510 20.31 -12.14 10.15
N GLY A 511 20.09 -13.36 10.65
CA GLY A 511 19.67 -14.52 9.87
C GLY A 511 18.26 -14.98 10.26
N GLY A 512 17.79 -16.12 9.75
CA GLY A 512 16.45 -16.64 10.07
C GLY A 512 15.33 -15.72 9.59
N ASP A 513 14.27 -15.54 10.36
CA ASP A 513 13.09 -14.75 9.96
C ASP A 513 13.41 -13.26 9.74
N ASP A 514 14.38 -12.72 10.45
CA ASP A 514 14.86 -11.34 10.31
C ASP A 514 15.92 -11.16 9.20
N ALA A 515 16.26 -12.23 8.47
CA ALA A 515 17.19 -12.15 7.37
C ALA A 515 16.72 -11.15 6.31
N PHE A 516 17.67 -10.42 5.71
CA PHE A 516 17.37 -9.39 4.70
C PHE A 516 16.45 -9.89 3.58
N THR A 517 16.66 -11.12 3.10
CA THR A 517 15.85 -11.75 2.04
C THR A 517 14.45 -12.19 2.47
N ASN A 518 14.23 -12.35 3.78
CA ASN A 518 12.93 -12.72 4.33
C ASN A 518 12.08 -11.46 4.59
N ARG A 519 12.74 -10.35 4.98
CA ARG A 519 12.11 -9.05 5.19
C ARG A 519 11.79 -8.33 3.87
N LEU A 520 12.59 -8.56 2.83
CA LEU A 520 12.40 -7.97 1.50
C LEU A 520 12.50 -9.05 0.42
N ASN A 521 11.39 -9.27 -0.29
CA ASN A 521 11.37 -10.11 -1.48
C ASN A 521 10.49 -9.48 -2.57
N GLU A 522 10.57 -10.04 -3.79
CA GLU A 522 9.86 -9.51 -4.96
C GLU A 522 8.33 -9.56 -4.84
N LYS A 523 7.80 -10.33 -3.89
CA LYS A 523 6.36 -10.46 -3.62
C LYS A 523 5.89 -9.61 -2.44
N SER A 524 6.79 -8.85 -1.81
CA SER A 524 6.45 -7.96 -0.70
C SER A 524 5.49 -6.86 -1.18
N ASP A 525 4.48 -6.58 -0.37
CA ASP A 525 3.49 -5.53 -0.66
C ASP A 525 4.16 -4.15 -0.81
N PRO A 526 3.72 -3.28 -1.74
CA PRO A 526 4.27 -1.94 -1.91
C PRO A 526 4.31 -1.09 -0.62
N SER A 527 3.36 -1.26 0.30
CA SER A 527 3.34 -0.58 1.60
C SER A 527 4.48 -1.04 2.52
N ILE A 528 4.80 -2.34 2.51
CA ILE A 528 5.93 -2.90 3.27
C ILE A 528 7.26 -2.43 2.66
N LEU A 529 7.37 -2.42 1.32
CA LEU A 529 8.54 -1.89 0.62
C LEU A 529 8.75 -0.40 0.90
N ALA A 530 7.64 0.33 1.06
CA ALA A 530 7.63 1.69 1.55
C ALA A 530 8.21 1.76 2.97
N ASP A 531 7.62 1.12 3.98
CA ASP A 531 8.12 1.22 5.36
C ASP A 531 9.57 0.74 5.54
N LEU A 532 9.96 -0.27 4.75
CA LEU A 532 11.32 -0.81 4.73
C LEU A 532 12.20 -0.13 3.68
N ARG A 533 11.87 1.09 3.23
CA ARG A 533 12.62 1.80 2.18
C ARG A 533 14.11 1.91 2.51
N HIS A 534 14.47 2.11 3.77
CA HIS A 534 15.86 2.13 4.24
C HIS A 534 16.67 0.84 3.92
N LEU A 535 15.99 -0.31 3.79
CA LEU A 535 16.57 -1.57 3.33
C LEU A 535 16.47 -1.71 1.79
N VAL A 536 15.36 -1.29 1.18
CA VAL A 536 15.18 -1.29 -0.28
C VAL A 536 16.28 -0.46 -0.97
N LEU A 537 16.65 0.68 -0.38
CA LEU A 537 17.71 1.56 -0.87
C LEU A 537 19.10 0.89 -0.95
N ARG A 538 19.29 -0.26 -0.30
CA ARG A 538 20.52 -1.05 -0.39
C ARG A 538 20.57 -1.93 -1.64
N GLY A 539 19.43 -2.14 -2.30
CA GLY A 539 19.34 -2.83 -3.57
C GLY A 539 20.06 -2.08 -4.69
N GLU A 540 20.51 -2.83 -5.70
CA GLU A 540 21.28 -2.29 -6.84
C GLU A 540 20.48 -1.25 -7.63
N ASN A 541 19.20 -1.51 -7.92
CA ASN A 541 18.34 -0.59 -8.66
C ASN A 541 18.07 0.72 -7.88
N ALA A 542 17.58 0.62 -6.65
CA ALA A 542 17.20 1.79 -5.85
C ALA A 542 18.41 2.70 -5.57
N SER A 543 19.57 2.13 -5.22
CA SER A 543 20.78 2.92 -5.03
C SER A 543 21.29 3.55 -6.33
N SER A 544 21.17 2.86 -7.47
CA SER A 544 21.55 3.39 -8.78
C SER A 544 20.69 4.60 -9.19
N ILE A 545 19.39 4.57 -8.90
CA ILE A 545 18.49 5.71 -9.14
C ILE A 545 18.92 6.94 -8.33
N LEU A 546 19.25 6.77 -7.04
CA LEU A 546 19.70 7.88 -6.20
C LEU A 546 21.08 8.43 -6.61
N ARG A 547 21.98 7.57 -7.09
CA ARG A 547 23.24 8.05 -7.70
C ARG A 547 22.97 8.84 -8.97
N LEU A 548 22.10 8.33 -9.85
CA LEU A 548 21.73 9.03 -11.07
C LEU A 548 21.07 10.38 -10.77
N ARG A 549 20.24 10.45 -9.72
CA ARG A 549 19.70 11.72 -9.20
C ARG A 549 20.82 12.73 -8.88
N ALA A 550 21.87 12.31 -8.20
CA ALA A 550 22.99 13.21 -7.84
C ALA A 550 23.71 13.75 -9.09
N TYR A 551 23.95 12.88 -10.09
CA TYR A 551 24.50 13.30 -11.38
C TYR A 551 23.55 14.24 -12.13
N LEU A 552 22.26 13.94 -12.13
CA LEU A 552 21.22 14.76 -12.76
C LEU A 552 21.20 16.18 -12.18
N MET A 553 21.20 16.31 -10.85
CA MET A 553 21.22 17.62 -10.18
C MET A 553 22.48 18.42 -10.48
N SER A 554 23.62 17.74 -10.56
CA SER A 554 24.90 18.37 -10.93
C SER A 554 24.89 18.83 -12.39
N ALA A 555 24.31 18.01 -13.29
CA ALA A 555 24.19 18.32 -14.70
C ALA A 555 23.26 19.51 -14.96
N PHE A 556 22.10 19.59 -14.29
CA PHE A 556 21.20 20.74 -14.38
C PHE A 556 21.89 22.03 -13.94
N ARG A 557 22.52 22.06 -12.75
CA ARG A 557 23.26 23.24 -12.29
C ARG A 557 24.34 23.68 -13.27
N ALA A 558 25.07 22.72 -13.86
CA ALA A 558 26.08 23.02 -14.86
C ALA A 558 25.49 23.54 -16.18
N SER A 559 24.30 23.08 -16.58
CA SER A 559 23.56 23.62 -17.73
C SER A 559 23.11 25.05 -17.45
N TYR A 560 22.49 25.33 -16.30
CA TYR A 560 22.09 26.68 -15.91
C TYR A 560 23.25 27.67 -15.84
N ALA A 561 24.36 27.27 -15.21
CA ALA A 561 25.56 28.10 -15.15
C ALA A 561 26.12 28.44 -16.55
N LYS A 562 25.99 27.53 -17.53
CA LYS A 562 26.40 27.81 -18.92
C LYS A 562 25.50 28.85 -19.60
N HIS A 563 24.23 28.91 -19.22
CA HIS A 563 23.27 29.92 -19.68
C HIS A 563 23.28 31.20 -18.84
N SER A 564 24.25 31.34 -17.92
CA SER A 564 24.42 32.52 -17.05
C SER A 564 23.31 32.74 -16.01
N LEU A 565 22.53 31.71 -15.67
CA LEU A 565 21.55 31.82 -14.61
C LEU A 565 22.22 31.77 -13.22
N VAL A 566 21.74 32.60 -12.31
CA VAL A 566 22.21 32.66 -10.91
C VAL A 566 21.31 31.80 -10.02
N GLU A 567 21.91 30.88 -9.23
CA GLU A 567 21.16 30.09 -8.23
C GLU A 567 20.77 31.00 -7.05
N VAL A 568 19.48 31.02 -6.71
CA VAL A 568 18.92 31.72 -5.55
C VAL A 568 18.24 30.75 -4.58
N THR A 569 17.95 31.20 -3.36
CA THR A 569 17.32 30.37 -2.31
C THR A 569 16.09 31.08 -1.73
N PRO A 570 14.91 30.93 -2.36
CA PRO A 570 13.65 31.50 -1.89
C PRO A 570 13.20 30.95 -0.52
N PRO A 571 12.22 31.59 0.15
CA PRO A 571 11.63 31.05 1.37
C PRO A 571 10.60 29.95 1.07
N CYS A 572 10.59 28.87 1.86
CA CYS A 572 9.56 27.83 1.78
C CYS A 572 8.34 28.07 2.67
N LEU A 573 8.43 29.03 3.61
CA LEU A 573 7.33 29.46 4.47
C LEU A 573 6.78 30.77 3.93
N VAL A 574 5.51 30.75 3.50
CA VAL A 574 4.89 31.86 2.75
C VAL A 574 3.57 32.26 3.38
N GLN A 575 3.11 33.48 3.08
CA GLN A 575 1.77 33.98 3.45
C GLN A 575 0.89 34.24 2.22
N THR A 576 1.36 33.84 1.04
CA THR A 576 0.75 34.05 -0.27
C THR A 576 0.58 32.71 -0.98
N GLN A 577 -0.44 32.60 -1.83
CA GLN A 577 -0.69 31.44 -2.67
C GLN A 577 -0.18 31.68 -4.10
N VAL A 578 0.16 30.62 -4.83
CA VAL A 578 0.67 30.72 -6.22
C VAL A 578 -0.23 29.93 -7.17
N GLU A 579 -0.46 28.65 -6.89
CA GLU A 579 -1.17 27.69 -7.76
C GLU A 579 -2.59 27.40 -7.24
N GLY A 580 -3.25 28.42 -6.70
CA GLY A 580 -4.58 28.31 -6.08
C GLY A 580 -4.56 27.90 -4.60
N GLY A 581 -5.59 28.31 -3.86
CA GLY A 581 -5.63 28.19 -2.40
C GLY A 581 -6.02 26.82 -1.85
N ALA A 582 -6.56 25.92 -2.69
CA ALA A 582 -7.15 24.66 -2.25
C ALA A 582 -6.11 23.60 -1.82
N THR A 583 -4.85 23.73 -2.25
CA THR A 583 -3.83 22.68 -2.11
C THR A 583 -2.62 23.12 -1.26
N LEU A 584 -2.78 24.12 -0.38
CA LEU A 584 -1.72 24.58 0.51
C LEU A 584 -1.68 23.81 1.84
N PHE A 585 -0.49 23.39 2.27
CA PHE A 585 -0.28 22.95 3.65
C PHE A 585 -0.21 24.17 4.56
N LYS A 586 -1.18 24.30 5.46
CA LYS A 586 -1.24 25.37 6.47
C LYS A 586 -0.41 24.99 7.70
N LEU A 587 0.31 25.97 8.25
CA LEU A 587 1.02 25.86 9.52
C LEU A 587 0.84 27.13 10.38
N ASP A 588 1.02 26.98 11.69
CA ASP A 588 1.10 28.10 12.63
C ASP A 588 2.54 28.61 12.71
N TYR A 589 2.76 29.87 12.32
CA TYR A 589 4.04 30.54 12.38
C TYR A 589 4.01 31.59 13.49
N TYR A 590 4.25 31.14 14.72
CA TYR A 590 4.27 31.98 15.93
C TYR A 590 2.97 32.77 16.16
N GLY A 591 1.82 32.13 15.96
CA GLY A 591 0.49 32.75 16.10
C GLY A 591 -0.01 33.44 14.82
N GLN A 592 0.75 33.39 13.73
CA GLN A 592 0.35 33.89 12.41
C GLN A 592 0.13 32.73 11.45
N PRO A 593 -0.91 32.78 10.59
CA PRO A 593 -1.07 31.78 9.55
C PRO A 593 0.07 31.88 8.53
N ALA A 594 0.68 30.73 8.22
CA ALA A 594 1.62 30.56 7.13
C ALA A 594 1.32 29.27 6.37
N PHE A 595 1.96 29.12 5.22
CA PHE A 595 1.81 27.98 4.34
C PHE A 595 3.17 27.47 3.87
N LEU A 596 3.25 26.18 3.55
CA LEU A 596 4.37 25.66 2.77
C LEU A 596 4.20 26.05 1.31
N THR A 597 5.29 26.46 0.67
CA THR A 597 5.27 26.97 -0.71
C THR A 597 4.83 25.92 -1.73
N GLN A 598 3.96 26.31 -2.68
CA GLN A 598 3.63 25.49 -3.86
C GLN A 598 4.65 25.68 -4.99
N SER A 599 5.26 26.86 -5.05
CA SER A 599 6.18 27.31 -6.11
C SER A 599 6.91 28.56 -5.63
N SER A 600 8.17 28.68 -6.01
CA SER A 600 9.01 29.86 -5.71
C SER A 600 8.96 30.92 -6.81
N GLN A 601 8.17 30.72 -7.86
CA GLN A 601 8.12 31.57 -9.05
C GLN A 601 8.00 33.06 -8.71
N LEU A 602 7.04 33.44 -7.85
CA LEU A 602 6.82 34.85 -7.52
C LEU A 602 8.07 35.51 -6.93
N TYR A 603 8.87 34.77 -6.17
CA TYR A 603 10.15 35.25 -5.63
C TYR A 603 11.23 35.33 -6.71
N LEU A 604 11.28 34.38 -7.65
CA LEU A 604 12.22 34.44 -8.78
C LEU A 604 11.97 35.67 -9.66
N GLU A 605 10.71 36.01 -9.92
CA GLU A 605 10.34 37.23 -10.66
C GLU A 605 10.91 38.49 -10.00
N THR A 606 10.93 38.57 -8.65
CA THR A 606 11.53 39.72 -7.94
C THR A 606 13.05 39.81 -8.04
N CYS A 607 13.72 38.71 -8.41
CA CYS A 607 15.17 38.68 -8.54
C CYS A 607 15.63 39.24 -9.89
N LEU A 608 14.79 39.17 -10.92
CA LEU A 608 15.13 39.54 -12.30
C LEU A 608 15.75 40.95 -12.41
N PRO A 609 15.19 42.02 -11.80
CA PRO A 609 15.73 43.36 -11.96
C PRO A 609 17.11 43.56 -11.31
N SER A 610 17.52 42.64 -10.42
CA SER A 610 18.79 42.74 -9.68
C SER A 610 19.85 41.73 -10.14
N LEU A 611 19.45 40.50 -10.46
CA LEU A 611 20.35 39.38 -10.71
C LEU A 611 20.33 38.91 -12.16
N GLY A 612 19.41 39.41 -12.98
CA GLY A 612 19.15 38.86 -14.32
C GLY A 612 18.43 37.52 -14.23
N ASP A 613 18.74 36.60 -15.13
CA ASP A 613 18.11 35.28 -15.16
C ASP A 613 18.52 34.46 -13.92
N VAL A 614 17.55 33.83 -13.27
CA VAL A 614 17.75 33.12 -12.00
C VAL A 614 17.10 31.74 -12.02
N PHE A 615 17.61 30.85 -11.18
CA PHE A 615 16.97 29.56 -10.91
C PHE A 615 17.06 29.20 -9.44
N CYS A 616 16.22 28.28 -8.99
CA CYS A 616 16.35 27.65 -7.67
C CYS A 616 16.14 26.14 -7.75
N VAL A 617 16.66 25.45 -6.74
CA VAL A 617 16.40 24.04 -6.46
C VAL A 617 15.88 23.96 -5.03
N GLN A 618 14.57 23.89 -4.88
CA GLN A 618 13.91 23.86 -3.58
C GLN A 618 12.74 22.89 -3.56
N GLU A 619 12.31 22.51 -2.36
CA GLU A 619 11.10 21.69 -2.21
C GLU A 619 9.85 22.55 -2.45
N SER A 620 8.90 21.98 -3.18
CA SER A 620 7.54 22.49 -3.28
C SER A 620 6.55 21.48 -2.70
N PHE A 621 5.45 21.98 -2.17
CA PHE A 621 4.50 21.20 -1.39
C PHE A 621 3.10 21.32 -1.96
N ARG A 622 2.42 20.19 -2.12
CA ARG A 622 1.03 20.12 -2.61
C ARG A 622 0.18 19.27 -1.69
N ALA A 623 -0.81 19.88 -1.06
CA ALA A 623 -1.79 19.23 -0.18
C ALA A 623 -2.96 18.62 -0.98
N GLU A 624 -2.67 18.08 -2.15
CA GLU A 624 -3.64 17.36 -2.98
C GLU A 624 -3.84 15.95 -2.42
N ASN A 625 -5.10 15.54 -2.24
CA ASN A 625 -5.42 14.16 -1.86
C ASN A 625 -5.38 13.22 -3.08
N SER A 626 -4.24 13.16 -3.75
CA SER A 626 -4.03 12.40 -5.00
C SER A 626 -3.07 11.22 -4.79
N HIS A 627 -3.49 10.04 -5.26
CA HIS A 627 -2.70 8.80 -5.16
C HIS A 627 -2.17 8.30 -6.51
N THR A 628 -1.99 9.19 -7.51
CA THR A 628 -1.49 8.77 -8.83
C THR A 628 0.01 8.45 -8.83
N ARG A 629 0.51 7.97 -9.98
CA ARG A 629 1.90 7.53 -10.16
C ARG A 629 2.91 8.69 -10.22
N ARG A 630 2.44 9.93 -10.42
CA ARG A 630 3.26 11.14 -10.65
C ARG A 630 3.13 12.25 -9.61
N HIS A 631 2.26 12.09 -8.60
CA HIS A 631 2.06 13.08 -7.53
C HIS A 631 2.81 12.71 -6.24
N LEU A 632 3.36 13.74 -5.61
CA LEU A 632 4.02 13.72 -4.31
C LEU A 632 3.52 14.94 -3.53
N SER A 633 3.45 14.84 -2.21
CA SER A 633 3.12 15.98 -1.33
C SER A 633 4.31 16.91 -1.09
N GLU A 634 5.53 16.39 -1.25
CA GLU A 634 6.81 17.11 -1.19
C GLU A 634 7.66 16.60 -2.36
N TYR A 635 8.15 17.52 -3.19
CA TYR A 635 9.00 17.18 -4.34
C TYR A 635 10.04 18.27 -4.59
N THR A 636 11.19 17.86 -5.12
CA THR A 636 12.24 18.83 -5.49
C THR A 636 11.82 19.53 -6.78
N HIS A 637 11.46 20.79 -6.64
CA HIS A 637 11.07 21.67 -7.72
C HIS A 637 12.28 22.47 -8.19
N LEU A 638 12.62 22.29 -9.46
CA LEU A 638 13.63 23.08 -10.12
C LEU A 638 12.91 24.15 -10.93
N GLU A 639 13.09 25.41 -10.56
CA GLU A 639 12.37 26.55 -11.16
C GLU A 639 13.37 27.55 -11.71
N ALA A 640 13.06 28.15 -12.86
CA ALA A 640 13.88 29.18 -13.49
C ALA A 640 13.01 30.30 -14.04
N GLU A 641 13.51 31.53 -13.98
CA GLU A 641 12.83 32.74 -14.46
C GLU A 641 13.84 33.58 -15.25
N LEU A 642 13.41 34.10 -16.40
CA LEU A 642 14.25 34.80 -17.37
C LEU A 642 13.66 36.16 -17.73
N ALA A 643 14.52 37.17 -17.88
CA ALA A 643 14.14 38.53 -18.23
C ALA A 643 14.42 38.85 -19.70
N PHE A 644 13.63 39.78 -20.27
CA PHE A 644 13.76 40.28 -21.63
C PHE A 644 13.63 39.21 -22.72
N ILE A 645 12.71 38.27 -22.51
CA ILE A 645 12.43 37.17 -23.44
C ILE A 645 11.02 37.26 -24.04
N ASN A 646 10.80 36.59 -25.17
CA ASN A 646 9.47 36.29 -25.71
C ASN A 646 9.11 34.81 -25.53
N PHE A 647 7.88 34.43 -25.87
CA PHE A 647 7.39 33.06 -25.63
C PHE A 647 8.16 31.98 -26.42
N ASN A 648 8.70 32.28 -27.60
CA ASN A 648 9.55 31.32 -28.32
C ASN A 648 10.90 31.14 -27.61
N ASP A 649 11.50 32.23 -27.12
CA ASP A 649 12.75 32.18 -26.38
C ASP A 649 12.60 31.30 -25.12
N LEU A 650 11.44 31.37 -24.43
CA LEU A 650 11.13 30.51 -23.29
C LEU A 650 11.17 29.02 -23.66
N MET A 651 10.44 28.62 -24.71
CA MET A 651 10.41 27.23 -25.17
C MET A 651 11.79 26.77 -25.66
N ASP A 652 12.53 27.61 -26.37
CA ASP A 652 13.88 27.31 -26.85
C ASP A 652 14.89 27.16 -25.70
N HIS A 653 14.73 27.96 -24.63
CA HIS A 653 15.53 27.83 -23.42
C HIS A 653 15.23 26.52 -22.68
N ILE A 654 13.94 26.19 -22.48
CA ILE A 654 13.54 24.91 -21.86
C ILE A 654 14.12 23.73 -22.65
N GLU A 655 13.97 23.71 -23.98
CA GLU A 655 14.56 22.67 -24.83
C GLU A 655 16.08 22.58 -24.63
N SER A 656 16.76 23.73 -24.67
CA SER A 656 18.21 23.80 -24.52
C SER A 656 18.68 23.22 -23.18
N ILE A 657 18.07 23.61 -22.06
CA ILE A 657 18.43 23.11 -20.73
C ILE A 657 18.20 21.61 -20.61
N ILE A 658 17.06 21.10 -21.08
CA ILE A 658 16.72 19.67 -21.03
C ILE A 658 17.73 18.86 -21.84
N CYS A 659 17.93 19.25 -23.09
CA CYS A 659 18.83 18.56 -24.00
C CYS A 659 20.30 18.62 -23.57
N GLU A 660 20.79 19.77 -23.11
CA GLU A 660 22.16 19.91 -22.62
C GLU A 660 22.41 19.10 -21.35
N THR A 661 21.41 19.02 -20.46
CA THR A 661 21.50 18.19 -19.25
C THR A 661 21.61 16.71 -19.62
N VAL A 662 20.80 16.23 -20.56
CA VAL A 662 20.91 14.86 -21.09
C VAL A 662 22.28 14.62 -21.75
N ASP A 663 22.75 15.55 -22.59
CA ASP A 663 24.06 15.45 -23.23
C ASP A 663 25.20 15.33 -22.21
N ARG A 664 25.15 16.12 -21.13
CA ARG A 664 26.14 16.09 -20.06
C ARG A 664 26.15 14.72 -19.36
N LEU A 665 24.97 14.19 -19.05
CA LEU A 665 24.84 12.87 -18.43
C LEU A 665 25.34 11.74 -19.32
N LEU A 666 25.11 11.82 -20.64
CA LEU A 666 25.57 10.81 -21.58
C LEU A 666 27.08 10.89 -21.88
N ARG A 667 27.71 12.06 -21.68
CA ARG A 667 29.17 12.23 -21.79
C ARG A 667 29.93 11.76 -20.56
N ASP A 668 29.31 11.78 -19.39
CA ASP A 668 29.87 11.23 -18.16
C ASP A 668 29.73 9.71 -18.16
N GLU A 669 30.85 8.98 -18.14
CA GLU A 669 30.85 7.52 -18.26
C GLU A 669 30.07 6.83 -17.13
N ALA A 670 30.11 7.36 -15.91
CA ALA A 670 29.44 6.78 -14.75
C ALA A 670 27.93 7.03 -14.82
N ALA A 671 27.50 8.24 -15.13
CA ALA A 671 26.09 8.56 -15.33
C ALA A 671 25.49 7.80 -16.53
N ALA A 672 26.21 7.72 -17.65
CA ALA A 672 25.78 6.96 -18.83
C ALA A 672 25.65 5.46 -18.52
N ALA A 673 26.55 4.89 -17.73
CA ALA A 673 26.45 3.50 -17.28
C ALA A 673 25.22 3.28 -16.39
N LEU A 674 24.88 4.21 -15.50
CA LEU A 674 23.67 4.16 -14.67
C LEU A 674 22.40 4.27 -15.51
N ILE A 675 22.35 5.18 -16.49
CA ILE A 675 21.22 5.30 -17.43
C ILE A 675 21.05 4.00 -18.20
N LYS A 676 22.12 3.43 -18.74
CA LYS A 676 22.08 2.15 -19.47
C LYS A 676 21.63 0.98 -18.60
N LEU A 677 22.02 0.96 -17.33
CA LEU A 677 21.60 -0.06 -16.37
C LEU A 677 20.09 0.03 -16.08
N LEU A 678 19.58 1.24 -15.83
CA LEU A 678 18.19 1.48 -15.42
C LEU A 678 17.22 1.50 -16.61
N ASN A 679 17.70 1.98 -17.76
CA ASN A 679 16.95 2.15 -18.99
C ASN A 679 17.83 1.79 -20.22
N PRO A 680 18.02 0.48 -20.50
CA PRO A 680 18.86 0.03 -21.62
C PRO A 680 18.38 0.51 -23.00
N GLY A 681 17.10 0.86 -23.12
CA GLY A 681 16.49 1.38 -24.34
C GLY A 681 16.46 2.90 -24.45
N PHE A 682 17.11 3.63 -23.52
CA PHE A 682 17.08 5.09 -23.51
C PHE A 682 17.63 5.66 -24.83
N LYS A 683 16.89 6.63 -25.38
CA LYS A 683 17.30 7.43 -26.53
C LYS A 683 17.25 8.89 -26.13
N ALA A 684 18.32 9.63 -26.43
CA ALA A 684 18.31 11.07 -26.28
C ALA A 684 17.20 11.66 -27.17
N PRO A 685 16.46 12.67 -26.68
CA PRO A 685 15.38 13.27 -27.43
C PRO A 685 15.92 13.97 -28.69
N ALA A 686 15.21 13.81 -29.81
CA ALA A 686 15.53 14.51 -31.05
C ALA A 686 15.22 16.01 -30.90
N ARG A 687 15.93 16.84 -31.66
CA ARG A 687 15.77 18.30 -31.68
C ARG A 687 15.38 18.76 -33.10
N PRO A 688 14.55 19.80 -33.27
CA PRO A 688 13.81 20.51 -32.22
C PRO A 688 12.66 19.66 -31.65
N PHE A 689 12.14 20.02 -30.48
CA PHE A 689 10.95 19.40 -29.92
C PHE A 689 9.72 19.79 -30.74
N MET A 690 8.75 18.87 -30.80
CA MET A 690 7.48 19.15 -31.48
C MET A 690 6.73 20.24 -30.72
N ARG A 691 6.14 21.20 -31.41
CA ARG A 691 5.22 22.18 -30.82
C ARG A 691 3.81 21.90 -31.30
N LEU A 692 2.89 21.67 -30.37
CA LEU A 692 1.50 21.35 -30.64
C LEU A 692 0.62 22.35 -29.88
N SER A 693 -0.24 23.08 -30.59
CA SER A 693 -1.18 23.98 -29.91
C SER A 693 -2.22 23.15 -29.15
N TYR A 694 -2.79 23.68 -28.07
CA TYR A 694 -3.89 23.06 -27.33
C TYR A 694 -5.06 22.71 -28.27
N VAL A 695 -5.43 23.62 -29.18
CA VAL A 695 -6.52 23.38 -30.14
C VAL A 695 -6.20 22.23 -31.08
N ASP A 696 -4.96 22.15 -31.56
CA ASP A 696 -4.51 21.03 -32.40
C ASP A 696 -4.43 19.72 -31.62
N ALA A 697 -4.11 19.75 -30.33
CA ALA A 697 -4.12 18.58 -29.45
C ALA A 697 -5.53 18.04 -29.22
N ILE A 698 -6.52 18.90 -28.97
CA ILE A 698 -7.94 18.53 -28.89
C ILE A 698 -8.38 17.85 -30.18
N LYS A 699 -8.05 18.47 -31.33
CA LYS A 699 -8.33 17.87 -32.63
C LYS A 699 -7.63 16.51 -32.80
N TRP A 700 -6.36 16.41 -32.40
CA TRP A 700 -5.59 15.17 -32.49
C TRP A 700 -6.22 14.06 -31.64
N LEU A 701 -6.64 14.33 -30.41
CA LEU A 701 -7.30 13.37 -29.51
C LEU A 701 -8.59 12.83 -30.15
N ASN A 702 -9.42 13.72 -30.69
CA ASN A 702 -10.69 13.35 -31.34
C ASN A 702 -10.49 12.57 -32.64
N ASP A 703 -9.47 12.93 -33.44
CA ASP A 703 -9.09 12.21 -34.65
C ASP A 703 -8.62 10.77 -34.33
N HIS A 704 -7.99 10.58 -33.16
CA HIS A 704 -7.50 9.27 -32.68
C HIS A 704 -8.49 8.52 -31.77
N LYS A 705 -9.71 9.03 -31.58
CA LYS A 705 -10.76 8.41 -30.75
C LYS A 705 -10.34 8.21 -29.30
N ILE A 706 -9.55 9.15 -28.78
CA ILE A 706 -9.23 9.24 -27.36
C ILE A 706 -10.28 10.16 -26.74
N GLN A 707 -11.12 9.59 -25.88
CA GLN A 707 -12.24 10.26 -25.22
C GLN A 707 -11.95 10.42 -23.74
N HIS A 708 -12.64 11.35 -23.08
CA HIS A 708 -12.59 11.52 -21.63
C HIS A 708 -13.96 11.27 -20.99
N GLU A 709 -13.96 11.12 -19.66
CA GLU A 709 -15.17 10.97 -18.88
C GLU A 709 -15.95 12.29 -18.91
N ALA A 710 -17.26 12.22 -19.20
CA ALA A 710 -18.14 13.37 -19.10
C ALA A 710 -18.27 13.75 -17.63
N GLU A 711 -18.10 15.02 -17.29
CA GLU A 711 -18.16 15.50 -15.91
C GLU A 711 -19.32 16.48 -15.71
N ASP A 712 -19.90 16.47 -14.50
CA ASP A 712 -20.86 17.50 -14.10
C ASP A 712 -20.16 18.81 -13.72
N ALA A 713 -20.92 19.84 -13.36
CA ALA A 713 -20.37 21.14 -12.98
C ALA A 713 -19.47 21.10 -11.72
N ALA A 714 -19.43 19.98 -11.00
CA ALA A 714 -18.59 19.74 -9.84
C ALA A 714 -17.41 18.78 -10.14
N GLY A 715 -17.20 18.41 -11.41
CA GLY A 715 -16.11 17.52 -11.84
C GLY A 715 -16.37 16.03 -11.57
N ASN A 716 -17.62 15.62 -11.27
CA ASN A 716 -17.92 14.21 -11.02
C ASN A 716 -18.30 13.49 -12.33
N PRO A 717 -17.86 12.23 -12.53
CA PRO A 717 -18.21 11.47 -13.72
C PRO A 717 -19.73 11.29 -13.88
N ILE A 718 -20.27 11.77 -15.00
CA ILE A 718 -21.66 11.58 -15.42
C ILE A 718 -21.80 10.14 -15.90
N LYS A 719 -22.75 9.44 -15.29
CA LYS A 719 -23.10 8.07 -15.69
C LYS A 719 -24.24 8.06 -16.70
N ASP A 720 -24.20 7.12 -17.64
CA ASP A 720 -25.31 6.84 -18.55
C ASP A 720 -26.48 6.14 -17.83
N ALA A 721 -27.55 5.88 -18.57
CA ALA A 721 -28.74 5.22 -18.02
C ALA A 721 -28.49 3.78 -17.52
N GLN A 722 -27.32 3.21 -17.82
CA GLN A 722 -26.88 1.88 -17.43
C GLN A 722 -25.86 1.92 -16.27
N GLY A 723 -25.55 3.10 -15.75
CA GLY A 723 -24.62 3.28 -14.63
C GLY A 723 -23.13 3.27 -15.02
N ASN A 724 -22.80 3.22 -16.31
CA ASN A 724 -21.42 3.32 -16.79
C ASN A 724 -21.01 4.78 -16.94
N VAL A 725 -19.73 5.10 -16.76
CA VAL A 725 -19.23 6.45 -17.01
C VAL A 725 -19.38 6.78 -18.49
N LYS A 726 -20.05 7.89 -18.79
CA LYS A 726 -20.29 8.34 -20.16
C LYS A 726 -19.00 8.95 -20.71
N MET A 727 -18.47 8.39 -21.79
CA MET A 727 -17.31 8.94 -22.50
C MET A 727 -17.76 9.96 -23.56
N VAL A 728 -17.02 11.07 -23.69
CA VAL A 728 -17.28 12.13 -24.67
C VAL A 728 -16.00 12.57 -25.38
N ASP A 729 -16.17 13.12 -26.59
CA ASP A 729 -15.08 13.74 -27.35
C ASP A 729 -14.65 15.04 -26.67
N HIS A 730 -13.36 15.36 -26.76
CA HIS A 730 -12.81 16.59 -26.18
C HIS A 730 -13.31 17.83 -26.93
N ALA A 731 -13.60 18.90 -26.19
CA ALA A 731 -13.95 20.22 -26.69
C ALA A 731 -12.92 21.27 -26.26
N VAL A 732 -12.86 22.38 -27.01
CA VAL A 732 -12.04 23.53 -26.63
C VAL A 732 -12.61 24.14 -25.35
N GLY A 733 -11.80 24.18 -24.30
CA GLY A 733 -12.19 24.54 -22.94
C GLY A 733 -12.08 23.38 -21.95
N ASP A 734 -11.97 22.14 -22.42
CA ASP A 734 -11.76 20.98 -21.56
C ASP A 734 -10.29 20.89 -21.12
N ASP A 735 -10.06 20.45 -19.88
CA ASP A 735 -8.72 20.07 -19.44
C ASP A 735 -8.30 18.74 -20.10
N ILE A 736 -7.01 18.62 -20.46
CA ILE A 736 -6.45 17.39 -21.02
C ILE A 736 -5.82 16.61 -19.88
N ALA A 737 -6.62 15.76 -19.23
CA ALA A 737 -6.20 14.97 -18.09
C ALA A 737 -5.01 14.04 -18.38
N GLU A 738 -4.31 13.62 -17.32
CA GLU A 738 -3.09 12.78 -17.33
C GLU A 738 -3.16 11.60 -18.32
N ALA A 739 -4.28 10.88 -18.33
CA ALA A 739 -4.43 9.68 -19.15
C ALA A 739 -4.41 10.00 -20.67
N ALA A 740 -5.18 11.00 -21.09
CA ALA A 740 -5.25 11.44 -22.48
C ALA A 740 -3.93 12.08 -22.94
N GLU A 741 -3.34 12.93 -22.09
CA GLU A 741 -2.03 13.56 -22.32
C GLU A 741 -0.95 12.50 -22.57
N ARG A 742 -0.85 11.50 -21.69
CA ARG A 742 0.13 10.41 -21.81
C ARG A 742 -0.11 9.57 -23.05
N GLN A 743 -1.36 9.18 -23.29
CA GLN A 743 -1.68 8.36 -24.46
C GLN A 743 -1.31 9.07 -25.76
N MET A 744 -1.61 10.38 -25.87
CA MET A 744 -1.20 11.20 -27.00
C MET A 744 0.32 11.24 -27.15
N THR A 745 1.03 11.56 -26.07
CA THR A 745 2.49 11.70 -26.08
C THR A 745 3.20 10.38 -26.42
N ASP A 746 2.68 9.25 -25.91
CA ASP A 746 3.22 7.92 -26.16
C ASP A 746 3.02 7.47 -27.62
N ILE A 747 1.87 7.80 -28.21
CA ILE A 747 1.60 7.53 -29.64
C ILE A 747 2.46 8.42 -30.55
N ILE A 748 2.62 9.71 -30.20
CA ILE A 748 3.50 10.64 -30.93
C ILE A 748 4.97 10.21 -30.82
N GLY A 749 5.40 9.71 -29.66
CA GLY A 749 6.70 9.07 -29.46
C GLY A 749 7.90 10.01 -29.42
N THR A 750 7.69 11.33 -29.37
CA THR A 750 8.73 12.37 -29.27
C THR A 750 8.32 13.40 -28.22
N PRO A 751 9.24 14.21 -27.65
CA PRO A 751 8.86 15.30 -26.76
C PRO A 751 7.97 16.33 -27.46
N VAL A 752 6.95 16.80 -26.75
CA VAL A 752 5.95 17.76 -27.26
C VAL A 752 5.84 18.94 -26.30
N PHE A 753 6.09 20.16 -26.79
CA PHE A 753 5.57 21.37 -26.17
C PHE A 753 4.09 21.51 -26.53
N LEU A 754 3.22 21.17 -25.59
CA LEU A 754 1.81 21.50 -25.68
C LEU A 754 1.64 22.94 -25.21
N TYR A 755 1.14 23.84 -26.07
CA TYR A 755 1.14 25.27 -25.78
C TYR A 755 -0.18 25.96 -26.11
N GLY A 756 -0.38 27.16 -25.55
CA GLY A 756 -1.54 28.00 -25.87
C GLY A 756 -2.82 27.52 -25.18
N PHE A 757 -2.77 27.31 -23.86
CA PHE A 757 -3.93 26.84 -23.10
C PHE A 757 -4.95 27.97 -22.84
N PRO A 758 -6.26 27.65 -22.75
CA PRO A 758 -7.28 28.59 -22.31
C PRO A 758 -6.95 29.21 -20.95
N ALA A 759 -7.17 30.51 -20.79
CA ALA A 759 -6.85 31.27 -19.59
C ALA A 759 -7.65 30.79 -18.37
N GLU A 760 -8.85 30.26 -18.58
CA GLU A 760 -9.72 29.74 -17.53
C GLU A 760 -9.19 28.44 -16.90
N LEU A 761 -8.30 27.72 -17.59
CA LEU A 761 -7.69 26.47 -17.12
C LEU A 761 -6.31 26.68 -16.48
N LYS A 762 -5.78 27.90 -16.50
CA LYS A 762 -4.40 28.20 -16.11
C LYS A 762 -4.35 29.27 -15.02
N ALA A 763 -3.19 29.37 -14.37
CA ALA A 763 -2.99 30.29 -13.26
C ALA A 763 -3.12 31.76 -13.68
N PHE A 764 -3.53 32.60 -12.73
CA PHE A 764 -3.92 34.00 -13.00
C PHE A 764 -2.79 34.90 -13.50
N TYR A 765 -1.52 34.54 -13.21
CA TYR A 765 -0.33 35.31 -13.53
C TYR A 765 0.13 35.15 -14.99
N MET A 766 -0.45 34.20 -15.74
CA MET A 766 -0.02 33.87 -17.10
C MET A 766 -0.43 34.94 -18.11
N LYS A 767 0.52 35.38 -18.94
CA LYS A 767 0.29 36.36 -19.99
C LYS A 767 -0.63 35.79 -21.07
N LYS A 768 -1.53 36.61 -21.61
CA LYS A 768 -2.40 36.23 -22.73
C LYS A 768 -1.63 36.26 -24.05
N MET A 769 -1.98 35.35 -24.95
CA MET A 769 -1.53 35.46 -26.33
C MET A 769 -2.10 36.73 -26.99
N PRO A 770 -1.40 37.34 -27.95
CA PRO A 770 -1.93 38.44 -28.72
C PRO A 770 -3.26 38.04 -29.39
N ALA A 771 -4.27 38.92 -29.32
CA ALA A 771 -5.56 38.67 -29.96
C ALA A 771 -5.39 38.50 -31.48
N ASP A 772 -5.91 37.40 -32.01
CA ASP A 772 -5.91 37.16 -33.45
C ASP A 772 -6.87 38.15 -34.13
N ALA A 773 -6.38 38.96 -35.07
CA ALA A 773 -7.14 40.06 -35.68
C ALA A 773 -8.37 39.60 -36.48
N SER A 774 -8.54 38.27 -36.64
CA SER A 774 -9.64 37.60 -37.35
C SER A 774 -10.72 36.99 -36.45
N ALA A 775 -10.61 37.10 -35.11
CA ALA A 775 -11.62 36.56 -34.21
C ALA A 775 -12.58 37.65 -33.73
N ASP A 776 -13.89 37.42 -33.85
CA ASP A 776 -15.00 38.34 -33.52
C ASP A 776 -15.11 38.70 -32.00
N GLY A 777 -14.05 38.53 -31.21
CA GLY A 777 -14.00 38.78 -29.78
C GLY A 777 -14.84 37.80 -28.93
N LYS A 778 -15.30 36.68 -29.52
CA LYS A 778 -16.24 35.72 -28.90
C LYS A 778 -15.64 34.35 -28.55
N GLY A 779 -14.35 34.13 -28.77
CA GLY A 779 -13.65 32.87 -28.47
C GLY A 779 -12.96 32.86 -27.11
N PRO A 780 -12.51 31.69 -26.62
CA PRO A 780 -11.71 31.58 -25.40
C PRO A 780 -10.40 32.35 -25.54
N VAL A 781 -9.92 32.92 -24.44
CA VAL A 781 -8.67 33.67 -24.40
C VAL A 781 -7.55 32.68 -24.10
N PHE A 782 -6.55 32.60 -24.98
CA PHE A 782 -5.40 31.71 -24.78
C PHE A 782 -4.24 32.41 -24.09
N THR A 783 -3.38 31.63 -23.44
CA THR A 783 -2.21 32.11 -22.69
C THR A 783 -0.91 31.73 -23.39
N GLU A 784 0.14 32.54 -23.21
CA GLU A 784 1.51 32.21 -23.58
C GLU A 784 2.10 31.21 -22.57
N SER A 785 1.48 30.04 -22.49
CA SER A 785 1.82 28.93 -21.60
C SER A 785 2.21 27.70 -22.39
N CYS A 786 3.16 26.93 -21.87
CA CYS A 786 3.62 25.67 -22.45
C CYS A 786 3.87 24.62 -21.37
N ASP A 787 3.47 23.39 -21.68
CA ASP A 787 3.79 22.20 -20.91
C ASP A 787 4.69 21.30 -21.78
N LEU A 788 5.83 20.84 -21.24
CA LEU A 788 6.70 19.88 -21.93
C LEU A 788 6.31 18.46 -21.56
N LEU A 789 5.77 17.74 -22.53
CA LEU A 789 5.32 16.37 -22.41
C LEU A 789 6.42 15.41 -22.91
N MET A 790 6.74 14.41 -22.10
CA MET A 790 7.70 13.36 -22.42
C MET A 790 7.02 11.99 -22.56
N PRO A 791 7.37 11.20 -23.58
CA PRO A 791 6.90 9.82 -23.68
C PRO A 791 7.20 9.02 -22.40
N ASN A 792 6.31 8.11 -22.06
CA ASN A 792 6.23 7.28 -20.88
C ASN A 792 5.90 7.99 -19.56
N VAL A 793 5.96 9.33 -19.47
CA VAL A 793 5.72 10.08 -18.22
C VAL A 793 4.55 11.06 -18.33
N GLY A 794 4.44 11.78 -19.45
CA GLY A 794 3.57 12.95 -19.61
C GLY A 794 4.32 14.24 -19.28
N GLU A 795 3.62 15.21 -18.71
CA GLU A 795 4.15 16.52 -18.31
C GLU A 795 5.32 16.42 -17.31
N ILE A 796 6.47 16.98 -17.70
CA ILE A 796 7.67 17.12 -16.85
C ILE A 796 8.07 18.58 -16.55
N VAL A 797 7.60 19.53 -17.36
CA VAL A 797 7.82 20.98 -17.19
C VAL A 797 6.51 21.71 -17.45
N GLY A 798 6.16 22.66 -16.60
CA GLY A 798 5.12 23.65 -16.86
C GLY A 798 5.72 25.04 -16.84
N GLY A 799 5.37 25.90 -17.80
CA GLY A 799 5.92 27.24 -17.93
C GLY A 799 5.01 28.23 -18.64
N SER A 800 5.28 29.52 -18.46
CA SER A 800 4.57 30.59 -19.17
C SER A 800 5.31 31.91 -19.16
N MET A 801 4.94 32.79 -20.08
CA MET A 801 5.21 34.22 -19.96
C MET A 801 4.32 34.83 -18.88
N ARG A 802 4.80 35.88 -18.21
CA ARG A 802 4.11 36.52 -17.08
C ARG A 802 3.46 37.83 -17.48
N ILE A 803 2.35 38.18 -16.84
CA ILE A 803 1.70 39.49 -17.06
C ILE A 803 2.68 40.60 -16.66
N ALA A 804 3.08 41.45 -17.61
CA ALA A 804 3.97 42.59 -17.36
C ALA A 804 3.21 43.90 -17.10
N ASP A 805 1.93 43.97 -17.43
CA ASP A 805 1.10 45.16 -17.23
C ASP A 805 0.46 45.20 -15.83
N MET A 806 0.53 46.36 -15.18
CA MET A 806 0.02 46.56 -13.83
C MET A 806 -1.51 46.47 -13.76
N GLU A 807 -2.22 47.07 -14.72
CA GLU A 807 -3.68 47.08 -14.73
C GLU A 807 -4.23 45.68 -15.01
N GLU A 808 -3.61 44.96 -15.94
CA GLU A 808 -3.94 43.56 -16.24
C GLU A 808 -3.71 42.65 -15.03
N LEU A 809 -2.59 42.81 -14.31
CA LEU A 809 -2.31 42.01 -13.12
C LEU A 809 -3.32 42.27 -11.99
N LEU A 810 -3.66 43.54 -11.73
CA LEU A 810 -4.69 43.88 -10.75
C LEU A 810 -6.08 43.36 -11.16
N ALA A 811 -6.40 43.37 -12.46
CA ALA A 811 -7.62 42.77 -12.98
C ALA A 811 -7.64 41.24 -12.78
N ALA A 812 -6.50 40.57 -12.92
CA ALA A 812 -6.37 39.14 -12.66
C ALA A 812 -6.59 38.80 -11.17
N TYR A 813 -5.98 39.54 -10.24
CA TYR A 813 -6.24 39.39 -8.80
C TYR A 813 -7.75 39.51 -8.48
N LYS A 814 -8.40 40.53 -9.04
CA LYS A 814 -9.84 40.77 -8.85
C LYS A 814 -10.68 39.62 -9.41
N ARG A 815 -10.32 39.07 -10.58
CA ARG A 815 -11.04 37.95 -11.23
C ARG A 815 -11.01 36.70 -10.35
N GLU A 816 -9.86 36.37 -9.77
CA GLU A 816 -9.70 35.19 -8.91
C GLU A 816 -10.18 35.42 -7.47
N GLY A 817 -10.63 36.62 -7.11
CA GLY A 817 -11.02 36.95 -5.75
C GLY A 817 -9.85 36.97 -4.75
N ILE A 818 -8.63 37.25 -5.21
CA ILE A 818 -7.42 37.29 -4.40
C ILE A 818 -7.14 38.73 -3.96
N ASP A 819 -6.90 38.95 -2.66
CA ASP A 819 -6.43 40.24 -2.15
C ASP A 819 -5.00 40.50 -2.63
N ALA A 820 -4.79 41.57 -3.40
CA ALA A 820 -3.49 41.96 -3.93
C ALA A 820 -2.57 42.59 -2.87
N SER A 821 -3.10 43.03 -1.72
CA SER A 821 -2.35 43.78 -0.70
C SER A 821 -1.13 43.02 -0.16
N PRO A 822 -1.21 41.70 0.15
CA PRO A 822 -0.04 40.91 0.57
C PRO A 822 1.01 40.70 -0.54
N TYR A 823 0.65 40.95 -1.80
CA TYR A 823 1.50 40.82 -2.98
C TYR A 823 2.11 42.17 -3.42
N TYR A 824 2.23 43.15 -2.53
CA TYR A 824 2.79 44.47 -2.85
C TYR A 824 4.17 44.37 -3.52
N TRP A 825 5.03 43.47 -3.01
CA TRP A 825 6.37 43.22 -3.55
C TRP A 825 6.36 42.59 -4.94
N PHE A 826 5.29 41.89 -5.30
CA PHE A 826 5.10 41.27 -6.61
C PHE A 826 4.52 42.26 -7.63
N THR A 827 3.53 43.04 -7.21
CA THR A 827 2.95 44.11 -8.04
C THR A 827 3.93 45.26 -8.28
N ASP A 828 4.82 45.55 -7.33
CA ASP A 828 5.89 46.54 -7.48
C ASP A 828 6.83 46.21 -8.66
N GLN A 829 6.98 44.93 -9.05
CA GLN A 829 7.76 44.54 -10.23
C GLN A 829 7.17 45.11 -11.54
N ARG A 830 5.86 45.38 -11.57
CA ARG A 830 5.16 45.97 -12.73
C ARG A 830 5.23 47.49 -12.73
N LYS A 831 5.63 48.09 -11.61
CA LYS A 831 5.75 49.54 -11.43
C LYS A 831 7.19 50.03 -11.61
N TYR A 832 8.16 49.35 -11.02
CA TYR A 832 9.56 49.80 -10.98
C TYR A 832 10.40 49.14 -12.06
N GLY A 833 10.17 49.53 -13.31
CA GLY A 833 10.96 49.04 -14.45
C GLY A 833 10.58 47.63 -14.88
N THR A 834 9.30 47.44 -15.21
CA THR A 834 8.80 46.15 -15.71
C THR A 834 9.45 45.75 -17.04
N CYS A 835 9.46 44.45 -17.33
CA CYS A 835 9.96 43.89 -18.58
C CYS A 835 9.12 42.68 -19.01
N GLU A 836 9.26 42.29 -20.27
CA GLU A 836 8.78 40.99 -20.74
C GLU A 836 9.64 39.88 -20.15
N HIS A 837 9.00 38.93 -19.48
CA HIS A 837 9.69 37.85 -18.76
C HIS A 837 8.81 36.60 -18.70
N GLY A 838 9.45 35.46 -18.48
CA GLY A 838 8.80 34.17 -18.39
C GLY A 838 9.68 33.17 -17.67
N GLY A 839 9.07 32.06 -17.28
CA GLY A 839 9.77 31.03 -16.55
C GLY A 839 9.01 29.71 -16.54
N TYR A 840 9.58 28.76 -15.81
CA TYR A 840 9.09 27.40 -15.78
C TYR A 840 9.52 26.66 -14.52
N GLY A 841 8.75 25.63 -14.18
CA GLY A 841 9.03 24.68 -13.11
C GLY A 841 9.13 23.26 -13.64
N LEU A 842 10.12 22.52 -13.14
CA LEU A 842 10.39 21.11 -13.46
C LEU A 842 10.37 20.27 -12.17
N GLY A 843 9.57 19.22 -12.16
CA GLY A 843 9.61 18.20 -11.10
C GLY A 843 10.78 17.26 -11.31
N VAL A 844 11.80 17.32 -10.46
CA VAL A 844 13.03 16.51 -10.61
C VAL A 844 12.74 15.01 -10.62
N GLU A 845 11.81 14.55 -9.79
CA GLU A 845 11.40 13.15 -9.72
C GLU A 845 10.69 12.68 -10.99
N ARG A 846 9.88 13.55 -11.63
CA ARG A 846 9.23 13.24 -12.92
C ARG A 846 10.28 13.10 -14.02
N PHE A 847 11.25 14.02 -14.08
CA PHE A 847 12.35 13.94 -15.04
C PHE A 847 13.22 12.70 -14.81
N LEU A 848 13.53 12.38 -13.56
CA LEU A 848 14.32 11.18 -13.22
C LEU A 848 13.55 9.90 -13.55
N ALA A 849 12.23 9.87 -13.34
CA ALA A 849 11.39 8.73 -13.71
C ALA A 849 11.41 8.50 -15.23
N TRP A 850 11.37 9.57 -16.03
CA TRP A 850 11.53 9.49 -17.48
C TRP A 850 12.90 8.92 -17.86
N LEU A 851 13.98 9.52 -17.34
CA LEU A 851 15.36 9.13 -17.66
C LEU A 851 15.66 7.67 -17.29
N ALA A 852 15.24 7.25 -16.09
CA ALA A 852 15.48 5.92 -15.55
C ALA A 852 14.37 4.90 -15.87
N ASN A 853 13.36 5.27 -16.67
CA ASN A 853 12.19 4.45 -17.01
C ASN A 853 11.52 3.82 -15.77
N ARG A 854 11.14 4.66 -14.80
CA ARG A 854 10.46 4.25 -13.57
C ARG A 854 8.95 4.41 -13.69
N TYR A 855 8.22 3.43 -13.20
CA TYR A 855 6.75 3.41 -13.26
C TYR A 855 6.11 4.48 -12.37
N THR A 856 6.76 4.85 -11.27
CA THR A 856 6.29 5.86 -10.32
C THR A 856 7.42 6.77 -9.84
N VAL A 857 7.11 8.04 -9.63
CA VAL A 857 8.03 9.05 -9.07
C VAL A 857 8.49 8.72 -7.65
N ARG A 858 7.74 7.88 -6.92
CA ARG A 858 8.09 7.44 -5.56
C ARG A 858 9.41 6.66 -5.53
N GLU A 859 9.74 5.93 -6.60
CA GLU A 859 11.02 5.22 -6.74
C GLU A 859 12.21 6.16 -6.91
N CYS A 860 11.95 7.38 -7.39
CA CYS A 860 12.94 8.44 -7.64
C CYS A 860 13.24 9.30 -6.40
N CYS A 861 12.60 8.99 -5.28
CA CYS A 861 12.77 9.64 -3.99
C CYS A 861 13.65 8.81 -3.06
N LEU A 862 14.31 9.50 -2.10
CA LEU A 862 14.93 8.85 -0.95
C LEU A 862 13.83 8.25 -0.07
N TYR A 863 13.00 9.12 0.52
CA TYR A 863 11.84 8.80 1.34
C TYR A 863 10.65 9.67 0.89
N PRO A 864 9.81 9.17 -0.03
CA PRO A 864 8.74 9.96 -0.64
C PRO A 864 7.64 10.37 0.36
N ARG A 865 6.96 11.48 0.10
CA ARG A 865 5.76 11.95 0.83
C ARG A 865 4.54 11.97 -0.08
N TRP A 866 3.41 11.51 0.43
CA TRP A 866 2.11 11.55 -0.25
C TRP A 866 0.99 11.40 0.81
N PRO A 867 -0.30 11.58 0.46
CA PRO A 867 -1.41 11.42 1.41
C PRO A 867 -1.36 10.07 2.14
N GLY A 868 -1.39 10.09 3.46
CA GLY A 868 -1.24 8.87 4.28
C GLY A 868 0.19 8.38 4.49
N ARG A 869 1.24 9.09 4.02
CA ARG A 869 2.64 8.74 4.28
C ARG A 869 3.55 9.93 4.60
N ALA A 870 4.01 9.97 5.86
CA ALA A 870 5.03 10.88 6.35
C ALA A 870 6.17 10.17 7.12
N THR A 871 6.30 8.86 6.93
CA THR A 871 7.35 8.00 7.50
C THR A 871 8.47 7.73 6.47
N PRO A 872 9.67 7.28 6.90
CA PRO A 872 10.72 6.84 5.98
C PRO A 872 10.23 5.86 4.91
#